data_AF-A0A1G1YMA2-F1
#
_entry.id   AF-A0A1G1YMA2-F1
#
_cell.length_a   1.000
_cell.length_b   1.000
_cell.length_c   1.000
_cell.angle_alpha   90.00
_cell.angle_beta   90.00
_cell.angle_gamma   90.00
#
_symmetry.space_group_name_H-M   'P 1'
#
loop_
_entity.id
_entity.type
_entity.pdbx_description
1 polymer ?
#
loop_
_entity_poly.entity_id
_entity_poly.type
_entity_poly.pdbx_seq_one_letter_code
_entity_poly.pdbx_strand_id
1 'polypeptide(L)'
;MKRYIYIYLFVIISFGVATPTLASFSPPKNVIIMIGDGMGFNQVQAGSLYNYGLTDGQSYHDFPVTIASATYGSSGSYDPDLAWASFDYFETGFVESAASATAISSGTKTTANKIGIDADGNELKHATERAQELGKATGVVTTVEISHATPAGFSAHNASRNNYSAIAQEMISDSNMNVIMGAGHPLYDNDGSAAAANYTYVGGQTLWDSLVAGTAGGATPWALIQTKTEFTNLITDPSPPTRLIGIAQVRDTLQQERDSDTSANPYNVPLNSGVPTLAQMAQGALNVLAQDEDGLMVMIEGGAIDWTGHDNQKGRLIEEQIDFDDAVEAVIDWVEANSNWDETLLIVTGDHETGYLWGLDSSGTTWNALGNAGEGSVPNMSWYTTGHTNSLVPLYAKGTGSDQFTDYVEDTDSVRGDYVHSTAVGQIIFSLYSNPDLASISLGAGSLSPAFSVDVTSYTAVLPYGTTEAPAVTAVADDDLAAVAVSNASALPGTTSVQVTGEDDTITKTYNISFSVATDTTDPTNLALQSPDANAQVSNSSTVAFSWIAANDSESGIQKYQLFIDDTLKQDSISSSATSVNFSVSSLACGSHTWFIRVLDNSNNTADATGRQFSVTCTTGGGGGGGGGGGGGTITKPTNTTISINSGNIQTSSRNVLLALSATNASLMVIANDSNFSSAAWETYTTTKSWTLTEGAGTKTVYVKFRNAAGGESTAINDAISLVETTQPATASITAESGGSVSLSDSRATLTMPAGAVSGSGSATISPKTNYQAAPSGLGIVGGKVYDFTATVNNLAVTNFSRAVTLNFTYNNNDVVGINESTLAVYYFDEASQVWLKLGGSTDALNNKITVTISHFTQFAVMGQTVAGSGELIKLICPANAAVSDPCKAVYYVGRDGKRYVFPNQKTYLSWYPDFLTVKAVTAQQLSQYPIGGNVTYRPGTRMLKIQSDNQVYVVDRGGVLRWIAAEPVAVALYGANWNQMVDDISSAFFVNYRLGGPVSSSDDYNKEAAKNSASDINTDKSL
;
A
#
# COMPACT_ATOMS: atom_id res chain seq x y z
N MET A 1 -42.49 45.87 -4.20
CA MET A 1 -41.25 46.67 -4.11
C MET A 1 -40.65 46.49 -2.73
N LYS A 2 -39.52 45.78 -2.60
CA LYS A 2 -38.33 46.23 -1.86
C LYS A 2 -37.28 45.11 -1.90
N ARG A 3 -36.11 45.50 -2.43
CA ARG A 3 -34.85 44.76 -2.58
C ARG A 3 -34.17 44.58 -1.22
N TYR A 4 -33.40 43.51 -1.03
CA TYR A 4 -32.14 43.43 -0.24
C TYR A 4 -31.36 42.21 -0.78
N ILE A 5 -30.22 42.34 -1.46
CA ILE A 5 -28.83 42.62 -1.04
C ILE A 5 -28.30 41.57 -0.06
N TYR A 6 -27.36 40.73 -0.52
CA TYR A 6 -26.50 39.89 0.31
C TYR A 6 -25.05 40.37 0.19
N ILE A 7 -24.41 40.53 1.35
CA ILE A 7 -23.09 41.10 1.60
C ILE A 7 -22.02 40.02 1.36
N TYR A 8 -20.96 40.38 0.63
CA TYR A 8 -19.75 39.57 0.49
C TYR A 8 -18.84 39.76 1.71
N LEU A 9 -18.48 38.67 2.39
CA LEU A 9 -17.46 38.67 3.43
C LEU A 9 -16.14 38.13 2.84
N PHE A 10 -15.16 39.01 2.70
CA PHE A 10 -13.77 38.65 2.36
C PHE A 10 -13.08 38.17 3.65
N VAL A 11 -12.63 36.92 3.69
CA VAL A 11 -11.66 36.43 4.69
C VAL A 11 -10.36 36.15 3.94
N ILE A 12 -9.37 37.01 4.17
CA ILE A 12 -7.98 36.80 3.79
C ILE A 12 -7.40 35.84 4.84
N ILE A 13 -7.04 34.61 4.43
CA ILE A 13 -6.14 33.76 5.22
C ILE A 13 -4.82 33.65 4.45
N SER A 14 -3.81 34.27 5.02
CA SER A 14 -2.40 34.20 4.63
C SER A 14 -1.94 32.73 4.60
N PHE A 15 -1.42 32.27 3.45
CA PHE A 15 -0.75 30.97 3.34
C PHE A 15 0.55 31.03 4.16
N GLY A 16 0.56 30.41 5.34
CA GLY A 16 1.80 29.92 5.93
C GLY A 16 2.30 28.79 5.04
N VAL A 17 3.46 28.98 4.42
CA VAL A 17 4.11 27.96 3.59
C VAL A 17 4.54 26.83 4.53
N ALA A 18 3.75 25.76 4.60
CA ALA A 18 4.20 24.52 5.22
C ALA A 18 5.08 23.80 4.20
N THR A 19 6.39 23.79 4.46
CA THR A 19 7.35 22.92 3.80
C THR A 19 6.86 21.46 3.87
N PRO A 20 6.76 20.73 2.75
CA PRO A 20 6.28 19.35 2.78
C PRO A 20 7.28 18.47 3.54
N THR A 21 6.76 17.73 4.53
CA THR A 21 7.48 16.65 5.21
C THR A 21 7.54 15.42 4.30
N LEU A 22 8.73 14.82 4.23
CA LEU A 22 9.05 13.59 3.47
C LEU A 22 8.23 12.41 4.02
N ALA A 23 7.71 11.54 3.14
CA ALA A 23 7.09 10.28 3.55
C ALA A 23 8.15 9.30 4.05
N SER A 24 7.91 8.60 5.17
CA SER A 24 8.90 7.73 5.81
C SER A 24 9.05 6.39 5.08
N PHE A 25 10.30 6.00 4.90
CA PHE A 25 10.75 4.68 4.47
C PHE A 25 10.48 3.66 5.58
N SER A 26 10.12 2.41 5.24
CA SER A 26 10.01 1.31 6.22
C SER A 26 11.16 0.32 5.98
N PRO A 27 11.96 -0.01 7.01
CA PRO A 27 13.05 -0.99 6.91
C PRO A 27 12.54 -2.36 6.43
N PRO A 28 13.37 -3.16 5.73
CA PRO A 28 13.01 -4.53 5.38
C PRO A 28 12.80 -5.35 6.66
N LYS A 29 11.72 -6.13 6.68
CA LYS A 29 11.48 -7.11 7.73
C LYS A 29 12.52 -8.22 7.65
N ASN A 30 12.79 -8.72 6.45
CA ASN A 30 13.72 -9.82 6.20
C ASN A 30 14.86 -9.38 5.28
N VAL A 31 16.10 -9.75 5.60
CA VAL A 31 17.26 -9.58 4.72
C VAL A 31 17.91 -10.94 4.50
N ILE A 32 18.02 -11.36 3.25
CA ILE A 32 18.62 -12.62 2.85
C ILE A 32 19.78 -12.31 1.90
N ILE A 33 20.99 -12.74 2.26
CA ILE A 33 22.20 -12.55 1.45
C ILE A 33 22.69 -13.92 1.02
N MET A 34 22.79 -14.14 -0.28
CA MET A 34 23.31 -15.37 -0.87
C MET A 34 24.66 -15.10 -1.52
N ILE A 35 25.69 -15.81 -1.06
CA ILE A 35 27.08 -15.62 -1.50
C ILE A 35 27.59 -16.90 -2.16
N GLY A 36 27.99 -16.83 -3.43
CA GLY A 36 28.85 -17.86 -4.01
C GLY A 36 30.31 -17.46 -3.78
N ASP A 37 31.04 -18.14 -2.89
CA ASP A 37 32.47 -17.82 -2.65
C ASP A 37 33.24 -18.05 -3.95
N GLY A 38 34.04 -17.09 -4.42
CA GLY A 38 34.75 -17.19 -5.71
C GLY A 38 33.86 -17.14 -6.97
N MET A 39 32.57 -16.83 -6.83
CA MET A 39 31.58 -16.81 -7.92
C MET A 39 31.68 -15.53 -8.77
N GLY A 40 32.50 -15.58 -9.82
CA GLY A 40 32.50 -14.57 -10.89
C GLY A 40 31.39 -14.78 -11.92
N PHE A 41 31.28 -13.84 -12.87
CA PHE A 41 30.30 -13.90 -13.96
C PHE A 41 30.42 -15.18 -14.82
N ASN A 42 31.64 -15.69 -14.99
CA ASN A 42 31.88 -16.83 -15.87
C ASN A 42 31.61 -18.17 -15.17
N GLN A 43 31.68 -18.22 -13.83
CA GLN A 43 31.24 -19.34 -12.99
C GLN A 43 29.71 -19.50 -13.09
N VAL A 44 28.97 -18.39 -12.92
CA VAL A 44 27.50 -18.35 -13.15
C VAL A 44 27.17 -18.83 -14.57
N GLN A 45 27.86 -18.29 -15.58
CA GLN A 45 27.64 -18.68 -16.98
C GLN A 45 27.97 -20.15 -17.23
N ALA A 46 29.00 -20.72 -16.60
CA ALA A 46 29.37 -22.12 -16.77
C ALA A 46 28.26 -23.06 -16.27
N GLY A 47 27.69 -22.78 -15.08
CA GLY A 47 26.52 -23.48 -14.56
C GLY A 47 25.31 -23.31 -15.48
N SER A 48 25.04 -22.07 -15.92
CA SER A 48 23.92 -21.73 -16.81
C SER A 48 23.95 -22.48 -18.14
N LEU A 49 25.11 -22.49 -18.80
CA LEU A 49 25.30 -23.16 -20.10
C LEU A 49 25.13 -24.67 -19.98
N TYR A 50 25.59 -25.26 -18.88
CA TYR A 50 25.40 -26.68 -18.63
C TYR A 50 23.94 -27.00 -18.32
N ASN A 51 23.30 -26.27 -17.42
CA ASN A 51 21.97 -26.62 -16.89
C ASN A 51 20.84 -26.26 -17.85
N TYR A 52 20.96 -25.17 -18.60
CA TYR A 52 19.88 -24.62 -19.45
C TYR A 52 20.26 -24.51 -20.93
N GLY A 53 21.53 -24.67 -21.29
CA GLY A 53 22.01 -24.36 -22.64
C GLY A 53 21.96 -22.86 -22.99
N LEU A 54 21.77 -21.99 -21.99
CA LEU A 54 21.65 -20.54 -22.08
C LEU A 54 22.76 -19.85 -21.27
N THR A 55 22.99 -18.56 -21.51
CA THR A 55 23.99 -17.78 -20.76
C THR A 55 23.44 -17.12 -19.50
N ASP A 56 22.11 -17.13 -19.34
CA ASP A 56 21.28 -16.31 -18.46
C ASP A 56 20.06 -17.07 -17.91
N GLY A 57 20.17 -18.38 -17.73
CA GLY A 57 19.07 -19.25 -17.28
C GLY A 57 18.71 -19.18 -15.79
N GLN A 58 19.45 -18.43 -14.98
CA GLN A 58 19.24 -18.30 -13.53
C GLN A 58 17.93 -17.56 -13.21
N SER A 59 17.19 -18.04 -12.19
CA SER A 59 15.95 -17.41 -11.70
C SER A 59 16.12 -15.96 -11.21
N TYR A 60 17.33 -15.60 -10.80
CA TYR A 60 17.69 -14.27 -10.33
C TYR A 60 18.26 -13.34 -11.42
N HIS A 61 18.38 -13.82 -12.66
CA HIS A 61 18.89 -13.00 -13.78
C HIS A 61 18.03 -11.75 -14.05
N ASP A 62 16.71 -11.88 -13.92
CA ASP A 62 15.73 -10.81 -14.19
C ASP A 62 15.40 -9.96 -12.95
N PHE A 63 16.25 -9.99 -11.92
CA PHE A 63 16.05 -9.14 -10.74
C PHE A 63 16.12 -7.66 -11.14
N PRO A 64 15.30 -6.79 -10.50
CA PRO A 64 15.19 -5.37 -10.87
C PRO A 64 16.52 -4.62 -10.73
N VAL A 65 17.40 -5.10 -9.86
CA VAL A 65 18.77 -4.63 -9.73
C VAL A 65 19.71 -5.73 -10.20
N THR A 66 20.48 -5.41 -11.23
CA THR A 66 21.54 -6.25 -11.79
C THR A 66 22.72 -5.34 -12.08
N ILE A 67 23.75 -5.41 -11.24
CA ILE A 67 24.95 -4.57 -11.30
C ILE A 67 26.19 -5.42 -10.99
N ALA A 68 27.38 -4.87 -11.19
CA ALA A 68 28.62 -5.52 -10.79
C ALA A 68 29.10 -5.05 -9.40
N SER A 69 30.01 -5.80 -8.79
CA SER A 69 30.60 -5.47 -7.48
C SER A 69 32.12 -5.58 -7.53
N ALA A 70 32.80 -4.52 -7.08
CA ALA A 70 34.23 -4.45 -6.89
C ALA A 70 34.61 -4.91 -5.48
N THR A 71 35.47 -5.93 -5.41
CA THR A 71 35.69 -6.70 -4.19
C THR A 71 37.01 -6.42 -3.49
N TYR A 72 37.93 -5.68 -4.13
CA TYR A 72 39.26 -5.40 -3.61
C TYR A 72 39.27 -4.90 -2.15
N GLY A 73 40.23 -5.39 -1.35
CA GLY A 73 40.39 -5.02 0.06
C GLY A 73 40.93 -3.60 0.27
N SER A 74 41.14 -3.19 1.52
CA SER A 74 41.55 -1.81 1.88
C SER A 74 42.85 -1.30 1.24
N SER A 75 43.70 -2.19 0.74
CA SER A 75 44.97 -1.86 0.06
C SER A 75 44.96 -2.08 -1.45
N GLY A 76 43.83 -2.54 -2.01
CA GLY A 76 43.64 -2.77 -3.44
C GLY A 76 42.93 -1.61 -4.13
N SER A 77 42.71 -1.78 -5.44
CA SER A 77 41.92 -0.87 -6.27
C SER A 77 41.37 -1.61 -7.49
N TYR A 78 40.30 -1.09 -8.08
CA TYR A 78 39.81 -1.48 -9.39
C TYR A 78 39.86 -0.27 -10.33
N ASP A 79 40.28 -0.47 -11.56
CA ASP A 79 40.39 0.57 -12.59
C ASP A 79 39.73 0.05 -13.87
N PRO A 80 38.53 0.56 -14.24
CA PRO A 80 37.79 0.08 -15.40
C PRO A 80 38.48 0.36 -16.74
N ASP A 81 39.38 1.36 -16.82
CA ASP A 81 40.14 1.65 -18.03
C ASP A 81 41.28 0.63 -18.24
N LEU A 82 41.81 0.06 -17.15
CA LEU A 82 42.88 -0.94 -17.20
C LEU A 82 42.37 -2.38 -17.24
N ALA A 83 41.19 -2.63 -16.67
CA ALA A 83 40.55 -3.94 -16.55
C ALA A 83 40.55 -4.75 -17.86
N TRP A 84 40.33 -4.07 -18.99
CA TRP A 84 40.23 -4.70 -20.32
C TRP A 84 41.39 -4.31 -21.24
N ALA A 85 42.41 -3.63 -20.73
CA ALA A 85 43.61 -3.29 -21.48
C ALA A 85 44.59 -4.48 -21.57
N SER A 86 44.58 -5.36 -20.57
CA SER A 86 45.39 -6.58 -20.51
C SER A 86 44.72 -7.67 -19.69
N PHE A 87 44.71 -8.90 -20.19
CA PHE A 87 44.19 -10.10 -19.54
C PHE A 87 44.88 -10.31 -18.17
N ASP A 88 46.17 -10.00 -18.08
CA ASP A 88 46.95 -10.14 -16.84
C ASP A 88 46.54 -9.16 -15.71
N TYR A 89 45.69 -8.16 -15.97
CA TYR A 89 45.34 -7.11 -14.98
C TYR A 89 44.70 -7.70 -13.70
N PHE A 90 43.74 -8.61 -13.88
CA PHE A 90 42.93 -9.10 -12.75
C PHE A 90 43.69 -10.06 -11.83
N GLU A 91 44.86 -10.56 -12.22
CA GLU A 91 45.67 -11.48 -11.40
C GLU A 91 46.45 -10.77 -10.27
N THR A 92 46.22 -9.47 -10.06
CA THR A 92 46.85 -8.69 -8.99
C THR A 92 45.83 -7.84 -8.23
N GLY A 93 46.11 -7.51 -6.97
CA GLY A 93 45.28 -6.61 -6.17
C GLY A 93 43.93 -7.20 -5.70
N PHE A 94 43.76 -8.52 -5.83
CA PHE A 94 42.57 -9.26 -5.39
C PHE A 94 42.45 -9.34 -3.87
N VAL A 95 41.23 -9.59 -3.40
CA VAL A 95 40.88 -9.77 -1.98
C VAL A 95 40.80 -11.26 -1.62
N GLU A 96 40.76 -11.58 -0.34
CA GLU A 96 40.48 -12.93 0.16
C GLU A 96 39.18 -12.97 0.98
N SER A 97 38.60 -14.17 1.15
CA SER A 97 37.24 -14.37 1.69
C SER A 97 36.96 -13.70 3.05
N ALA A 98 37.94 -13.59 3.95
CA ALA A 98 37.71 -12.98 5.26
C ALA A 98 37.55 -11.45 5.16
N ALA A 99 38.42 -10.80 4.42
CA ALA A 99 38.34 -9.36 4.17
C ALA A 99 37.13 -8.98 3.30
N SER A 100 36.75 -9.81 2.32
CA SER A 100 35.54 -9.60 1.51
C SER A 100 34.28 -9.78 2.34
N ALA A 101 34.14 -10.88 3.10
CA ALA A 101 32.99 -11.12 3.97
C ALA A 101 32.85 -10.02 5.03
N THR A 102 33.96 -9.56 5.62
CA THR A 102 33.94 -8.41 6.54
C THR A 102 33.46 -7.14 5.85
N ALA A 103 33.88 -6.88 4.60
CA ALA A 103 33.41 -5.73 3.85
C ALA A 103 31.90 -5.80 3.56
N ILE A 104 31.40 -6.96 3.14
CA ILE A 104 29.98 -7.18 2.84
C ILE A 104 29.13 -7.05 4.10
N SER A 105 29.55 -7.62 5.23
CA SER A 105 28.75 -7.66 6.44
C SER A 105 28.80 -6.38 7.28
N SER A 106 29.93 -5.66 7.27
CA SER A 106 30.13 -4.46 8.10
C SER A 106 30.06 -3.14 7.32
N GLY A 107 30.11 -3.20 5.99
CA GLY A 107 30.23 -2.01 5.15
C GLY A 107 31.61 -1.34 5.21
N THR A 108 32.61 -2.00 5.80
CA THR A 108 33.96 -1.46 5.99
C THR A 108 35.03 -2.42 5.44
N LYS A 109 35.90 -1.92 4.54
CA LYS A 109 37.02 -2.71 4.03
C LYS A 109 38.07 -2.93 5.12
N THR A 110 38.63 -4.14 5.16
CA THR A 110 39.74 -4.49 6.05
C THR A 110 40.92 -5.08 5.25
N THR A 111 41.94 -5.59 5.93
CA THR A 111 43.09 -6.28 5.34
C THR A 111 42.92 -7.80 5.41
N ALA A 112 43.61 -8.53 4.53
CA ALA A 112 43.55 -10.00 4.49
C ALA A 112 43.72 -10.70 5.85
N ASN A 113 43.03 -11.83 6.02
CA ASN A 113 42.88 -12.69 7.19
C ASN A 113 41.95 -12.16 8.28
N LYS A 114 41.55 -10.90 8.27
CA LYS A 114 40.75 -10.33 9.35
C LYS A 114 39.27 -10.65 9.17
N ILE A 115 38.63 -11.10 10.24
CA ILE A 115 37.22 -11.46 10.32
C ILE A 115 36.57 -10.45 11.27
N GLY A 116 35.60 -9.67 10.80
CA GLY A 116 34.82 -8.77 11.65
C GLY A 116 35.62 -7.68 12.39
N ILE A 117 36.83 -7.37 11.95
CA ILE A 117 37.67 -6.33 12.56
C ILE A 117 38.31 -5.43 11.49
N ASP A 118 38.55 -4.17 11.83
CA ASP A 118 39.16 -3.18 10.95
C ASP A 118 40.67 -3.42 10.76
N ALA A 119 41.32 -2.57 9.96
CA ALA A 119 42.75 -2.66 9.69
C ALA A 119 43.64 -2.44 10.93
N ASP A 120 43.13 -1.77 11.97
CA ASP A 120 43.83 -1.51 13.24
C ASP A 120 43.56 -2.60 14.30
N GLY A 121 42.58 -3.47 14.04
CA GLY A 121 42.18 -4.58 14.90
C GLY A 121 41.03 -4.28 15.86
N ASN A 122 40.27 -3.20 15.63
CA ASN A 122 39.05 -2.92 16.36
C ASN A 122 37.88 -3.72 15.77
N GLU A 123 36.96 -4.16 16.62
CA GLU A 123 35.74 -4.86 16.19
C GLU A 123 34.87 -3.96 15.32
N LEU A 124 34.42 -4.53 14.20
CA LEU A 124 33.46 -3.94 13.28
C LEU A 124 32.14 -4.64 13.47
N LYS A 125 31.08 -3.89 13.76
CA LYS A 125 29.74 -4.45 13.89
C LYS A 125 29.30 -5.08 12.57
N HIS A 126 28.78 -6.30 12.63
CA HIS A 126 28.13 -6.96 11.52
C HIS A 126 26.67 -6.53 11.39
N ALA A 127 26.16 -6.51 10.16
CA ALA A 127 24.75 -6.26 9.89
C ALA A 127 23.82 -7.29 10.58
N THR A 128 24.29 -8.52 10.82
CA THR A 128 23.59 -9.53 11.62
C THR A 128 23.51 -9.14 13.10
N GLU A 129 24.56 -8.58 13.69
CA GLU A 129 24.51 -8.04 15.05
C GLU A 129 23.55 -6.85 15.14
N ARG A 130 23.54 -5.98 14.11
CA ARG A 130 22.54 -4.91 14.03
C ARG A 130 21.11 -5.46 13.94
N ALA A 131 20.90 -6.51 13.16
CA ALA A 131 19.59 -7.17 13.10
C ALA A 131 19.17 -7.74 14.47
N GLN A 132 20.10 -8.33 15.23
CA GLN A 132 19.84 -8.81 16.60
C GLN A 132 19.49 -7.68 17.57
N GLU A 133 20.15 -6.52 17.46
CA GLU A 133 19.81 -5.33 18.26
C GLU A 133 18.37 -4.85 17.99
N LEU A 134 17.88 -5.07 16.77
CA LEU A 134 16.50 -4.79 16.36
C LEU A 134 15.53 -5.92 16.70
N GLY A 135 15.95 -6.94 17.46
CA GLY A 135 15.12 -8.06 17.88
C GLY A 135 14.92 -9.15 16.82
N LYS A 136 15.57 -9.06 15.65
CA LYS A 136 15.39 -10.03 14.55
C LYS A 136 16.16 -11.32 14.78
N ALA A 137 15.63 -12.43 14.27
CA ALA A 137 16.35 -13.69 14.23
C ALA A 137 17.48 -13.66 13.21
N THR A 138 18.61 -14.31 13.51
CA THR A 138 19.78 -14.27 12.63
C THR A 138 20.43 -15.62 12.41
N GLY A 139 21.07 -15.80 11.25
CA GLY A 139 21.82 -17.03 11.00
C GLY A 139 22.80 -17.01 9.85
N VAL A 140 23.61 -18.05 9.82
CA VAL A 140 24.58 -18.35 8.75
C VAL A 140 24.42 -19.80 8.30
N VAL A 141 24.43 -20.02 6.99
CA VAL A 141 24.33 -21.33 6.34
C VAL A 141 25.43 -21.41 5.29
N THR A 142 26.16 -22.52 5.22
CA THR A 142 27.24 -22.68 4.24
C THR A 142 27.38 -24.13 3.76
N THR A 143 27.96 -24.32 2.57
CA THR A 143 28.38 -25.64 2.08
C THR A 143 29.77 -26.07 2.54
N VAL A 144 30.53 -25.19 3.21
CA VAL A 144 31.86 -25.49 3.77
C VAL A 144 31.80 -25.53 5.30
N GLU A 145 32.95 -25.53 5.98
CA GLU A 145 32.97 -25.61 7.44
C GLU A 145 32.34 -24.37 8.08
N ILE A 146 31.56 -24.55 9.15
CA ILE A 146 30.85 -23.42 9.79
C ILE A 146 31.76 -22.28 10.25
N SER A 147 33.04 -22.55 10.54
CA SER A 147 34.04 -21.57 10.96
C SER A 147 34.92 -21.07 9.83
N HIS A 148 34.56 -21.37 8.58
CA HIS A 148 35.17 -20.78 7.39
C HIS A 148 34.96 -19.26 7.36
N ALA A 149 35.75 -18.58 6.53
CA ALA A 149 35.86 -17.12 6.56
C ALA A 149 34.53 -16.40 6.28
N THR A 150 33.75 -16.85 5.30
CA THR A 150 32.48 -16.19 4.94
C THR A 150 31.43 -16.29 6.04
N PRO A 151 31.07 -17.46 6.61
CA PRO A 151 30.13 -17.53 7.73
C PRO A 151 30.67 -16.84 8.98
N ALA A 152 31.97 -16.95 9.26
CA ALA A 152 32.60 -16.25 10.38
C ALA A 152 32.54 -14.72 10.20
N GLY A 153 32.70 -14.22 8.97
CA GLY A 153 32.60 -12.81 8.62
C GLY A 153 31.21 -12.20 8.82
N PHE A 154 30.21 -12.98 9.22
CA PHE A 154 28.87 -12.52 9.62
C PHE A 154 28.52 -12.86 11.08
N SER A 155 29.45 -13.42 11.86
CA SER A 155 29.10 -13.99 13.17
C SER A 155 30.23 -14.02 14.21
N ALA A 156 31.44 -13.57 13.88
CA ALA A 156 32.61 -13.60 14.75
C ALA A 156 33.58 -12.45 14.46
N HIS A 157 34.46 -12.14 15.42
CA HIS A 157 35.49 -11.11 15.33
C HIS A 157 36.85 -11.72 15.65
N ASN A 158 37.69 -11.87 14.64
CA ASN A 158 38.97 -12.54 14.79
C ASN A 158 40.10 -11.92 13.99
N ALA A 159 41.29 -11.87 14.61
CA ALA A 159 42.51 -11.36 13.98
C ALA A 159 43.01 -12.23 12.82
N SER A 160 42.55 -13.48 12.72
CA SER A 160 42.95 -14.41 11.66
C SER A 160 41.87 -15.44 11.38
N ARG A 161 41.45 -15.54 10.11
CA ARG A 161 40.56 -16.59 9.59
C ARG A 161 41.04 -18.02 9.87
N ASN A 162 42.35 -18.20 10.07
CA ASN A 162 42.93 -19.51 10.39
C ASN A 162 42.66 -19.97 11.84
N ASN A 163 42.04 -19.13 12.67
CA ASN A 163 41.72 -19.46 14.06
C ASN A 163 40.40 -20.25 14.19
N TYR A 164 40.16 -21.24 13.32
CA TYR A 164 38.91 -22.00 13.20
C TYR A 164 38.28 -22.40 14.54
N SER A 165 39.06 -22.97 15.46
CA SER A 165 38.54 -23.41 16.76
C SER A 165 38.09 -22.24 17.63
N ALA A 166 38.82 -21.11 17.62
CA ALA A 166 38.41 -19.92 18.36
C ALA A 166 37.19 -19.25 17.72
N ILE A 167 37.15 -19.18 16.40
CA ILE A 167 36.01 -18.66 15.62
C ILE A 167 34.76 -19.50 15.92
N ALA A 168 34.85 -20.82 15.84
CA ALA A 168 33.72 -21.71 16.15
C ALA A 168 33.27 -21.57 17.61
N GLN A 169 34.21 -21.40 18.56
CA GLN A 169 33.86 -21.13 19.96
C GLN A 169 33.04 -19.85 20.11
N GLU A 170 33.47 -18.77 19.48
CA GLU A 170 32.80 -17.48 19.47
C GLU A 170 31.41 -17.58 18.83
N MET A 171 31.31 -18.15 17.62
CA MET A 171 30.04 -18.36 16.91
C MET A 171 29.03 -19.15 17.73
N ILE A 172 29.45 -20.22 18.41
CA ILE A 172 28.54 -21.13 19.14
C ILE A 172 28.24 -20.62 20.56
N SER A 173 29.20 -19.96 21.22
CA SER A 173 29.11 -19.66 22.65
C SER A 173 28.79 -18.20 22.95
N ASP A 174 29.31 -17.29 22.13
CA ASP A 174 29.33 -15.86 22.40
C ASP A 174 28.38 -15.09 21.47
N SER A 175 28.08 -15.62 20.27
CA SER A 175 27.09 -15.02 19.37
C SER A 175 25.64 -15.23 19.84
N ASN A 176 24.75 -14.33 19.43
CA ASN A 176 23.29 -14.47 19.61
C ASN A 176 22.59 -15.10 18.39
N MET A 177 23.31 -15.78 17.52
CA MET A 177 22.73 -16.42 16.32
C MET A 177 21.65 -17.43 16.70
N ASN A 178 20.59 -17.48 15.89
CA ASN A 178 19.52 -18.46 15.98
C ASN A 178 19.82 -19.69 15.12
N VAL A 179 20.49 -19.53 13.98
CA VAL A 179 20.83 -20.63 13.07
C VAL A 179 22.31 -20.59 12.69
N ILE A 180 22.98 -21.73 12.83
CA ILE A 180 24.31 -21.97 12.23
C ILE A 180 24.25 -23.32 11.52
N MET A 181 24.50 -23.39 10.22
CA MET A 181 24.54 -24.66 9.51
C MET A 181 25.71 -24.77 8.53
N GLY A 182 26.33 -25.94 8.45
CA GLY A 182 27.40 -26.20 7.49
C GLY A 182 28.04 -27.58 7.64
N ALA A 183 29.20 -27.74 6.99
CA ALA A 183 30.12 -28.85 7.20
C ALA A 183 30.95 -28.61 8.48
N GLY A 184 32.06 -29.33 8.63
CA GLY A 184 32.96 -29.27 9.78
C GLY A 184 32.76 -30.41 10.78
N HIS A 185 32.04 -31.47 10.42
CA HIS A 185 31.69 -32.51 11.38
C HIS A 185 32.93 -33.24 11.89
N PRO A 186 33.10 -33.36 13.22
CA PRO A 186 34.35 -33.89 13.75
C PRO A 186 34.55 -35.39 13.58
N LEU A 187 33.54 -36.15 13.19
CA LEU A 187 33.56 -37.63 13.22
C LEU A 187 33.36 -38.25 11.85
N TYR A 188 33.28 -37.43 10.80
CA TYR A 188 33.11 -37.88 9.43
C TYR A 188 34.28 -37.38 8.56
N ASP A 189 34.48 -37.99 7.40
CA ASP A 189 35.37 -37.53 6.32
C ASP A 189 34.58 -36.87 5.18
N ASN A 190 35.24 -36.58 4.07
CA ASN A 190 34.64 -35.90 2.92
C ASN A 190 33.73 -36.81 2.07
N ASP A 191 33.69 -38.12 2.36
CA ASP A 191 32.75 -39.07 1.75
C ASP A 191 31.50 -39.28 2.62
N GLY A 192 31.39 -38.54 3.73
CA GLY A 192 30.36 -38.73 4.74
C GLY A 192 30.44 -40.08 5.44
N SER A 193 31.65 -40.64 5.53
CA SER A 193 31.94 -41.88 6.26
C SER A 193 32.57 -41.59 7.62
N ALA A 194 32.32 -42.46 8.61
CA ALA A 194 32.87 -42.28 9.95
C ALA A 194 34.41 -42.36 9.93
N ALA A 195 35.07 -41.39 10.57
CA ALA A 195 36.52 -41.21 10.50
C ALA A 195 37.14 -40.81 11.85
N ALA A 196 38.48 -40.63 11.87
CA ALA A 196 39.20 -40.17 13.05
C ALA A 196 38.75 -38.76 13.45
N ALA A 197 38.64 -38.53 14.77
CA ALA A 197 38.06 -37.30 15.26
C ALA A 197 38.91 -36.05 14.95
N ASN A 198 38.29 -35.00 14.40
CA ASN A 198 38.88 -33.69 14.17
C ASN A 198 37.91 -32.57 14.60
N TYR A 199 38.15 -31.98 15.76
CA TYR A 199 37.26 -30.96 16.34
C TYR A 199 37.59 -29.52 15.94
N THR A 200 38.47 -29.33 14.95
CA THR A 200 38.99 -28.01 14.57
C THR A 200 37.90 -27.01 14.23
N TYR A 201 36.87 -27.44 13.50
CA TYR A 201 35.84 -26.56 12.95
C TYR A 201 34.63 -26.33 13.86
N VAL A 202 34.57 -27.01 15.00
CA VAL A 202 33.45 -26.96 15.97
C VAL A 202 33.91 -26.53 17.37
N GLY A 203 35.05 -25.84 17.43
CA GLY A 203 35.55 -25.20 18.65
C GLY A 203 36.21 -26.14 19.66
N GLY A 204 36.54 -27.37 19.25
CA GLY A 204 37.20 -28.36 20.09
C GLY A 204 36.25 -29.36 20.75
N GLN A 205 36.84 -30.42 21.29
CA GLN A 205 36.09 -31.57 21.80
C GLN A 205 35.11 -31.21 22.92
N THR A 206 35.51 -30.35 23.86
CA THR A 206 34.65 -29.97 24.98
C THR A 206 33.38 -29.27 24.52
N LEU A 207 33.48 -28.34 23.56
CA LEU A 207 32.32 -27.64 23.03
C LEU A 207 31.41 -28.58 22.23
N TRP A 208 32.01 -29.47 21.43
CA TRP A 208 31.27 -30.52 20.72
C TRP A 208 30.50 -31.43 21.67
N ASP A 209 31.13 -31.91 22.75
CA ASP A 209 30.47 -32.75 23.74
C ASP A 209 29.28 -32.00 24.39
N SER A 210 29.41 -30.70 24.64
CA SER A 210 28.32 -29.84 25.13
C SER A 210 27.19 -29.65 24.12
N LEU A 211 27.50 -29.53 22.82
CA LEU A 211 26.51 -29.49 21.73
C LEU A 211 25.71 -30.79 21.67
N VAL A 212 26.40 -31.93 21.67
CA VAL A 212 25.75 -33.26 21.68
C VAL A 212 24.88 -33.46 22.93
N ALA A 213 25.30 -32.90 24.08
CA ALA A 213 24.52 -32.95 25.31
C ALA A 213 23.35 -31.95 25.36
N GLY A 214 23.21 -31.04 24.38
CA GLY A 214 22.19 -29.98 24.40
C GLY A 214 22.41 -28.93 25.49
N THR A 215 23.68 -28.62 25.79
CA THR A 215 24.08 -27.71 26.88
C THR A 215 24.96 -26.54 26.42
N ALA A 216 25.42 -26.55 25.17
CA ALA A 216 26.13 -25.42 24.56
C ALA A 216 25.15 -24.28 24.18
N GLY A 217 25.61 -23.03 24.19
CA GLY A 217 24.82 -21.85 23.82
C GLY A 217 24.27 -21.01 25.00
N GLY A 218 24.66 -21.32 26.23
CA GLY A 218 24.30 -20.51 27.40
C GLY A 218 22.83 -20.63 27.79
N ALA A 219 22.12 -19.49 27.92
CA ALA A 219 20.75 -19.43 28.42
C ALA A 219 19.72 -20.08 27.48
N THR A 220 19.99 -20.06 26.18
CA THR A 220 19.19 -20.72 25.14
C THR A 220 20.07 -21.76 24.44
N PRO A 221 20.04 -23.04 24.87
CA PRO A 221 20.90 -24.06 24.30
C PRO A 221 20.59 -24.36 22.84
N TRP A 222 21.60 -24.79 22.09
CA TRP A 222 21.45 -25.20 20.70
C TRP A 222 20.73 -26.55 20.59
N ALA A 223 19.76 -26.63 19.67
CA ALA A 223 19.32 -27.92 19.13
C ALA A 223 20.30 -28.36 18.03
N LEU A 224 20.98 -29.49 18.21
CA LEU A 224 21.92 -30.04 17.22
C LEU A 224 21.21 -30.99 16.25
N ILE A 225 21.37 -30.77 14.94
CA ILE A 225 21.02 -31.73 13.88
C ILE A 225 22.24 -32.10 13.04
N GLN A 226 22.28 -33.30 12.49
CA GLN A 226 23.46 -33.83 11.80
C GLN A 226 23.14 -34.59 10.51
N THR A 227 22.08 -35.38 10.51
CA THR A 227 21.73 -36.27 9.40
C THR A 227 20.90 -35.54 8.34
N LYS A 228 21.05 -35.89 7.07
CA LYS A 228 20.22 -35.35 5.97
C LYS A 228 18.71 -35.44 6.25
N THR A 229 18.26 -36.50 6.91
CA THR A 229 16.86 -36.66 7.31
C THR A 229 16.43 -35.57 8.29
N GLU A 230 17.25 -35.23 9.29
CA GLU A 230 16.94 -34.15 10.23
C GLU A 230 16.88 -32.79 9.51
N PHE A 231 17.83 -32.49 8.61
CA PHE A 231 17.76 -31.29 7.78
C PHE A 231 16.48 -31.25 6.92
N THR A 232 16.13 -32.37 6.29
CA THR A 232 14.92 -32.47 5.45
C THR A 232 13.64 -32.28 6.27
N ASN A 233 13.60 -32.79 7.50
CA ASN A 233 12.43 -32.67 8.36
C ASN A 233 12.11 -31.20 8.71
N LEU A 234 13.12 -30.34 8.86
CA LEU A 234 12.93 -28.90 9.16
C LEU A 234 12.10 -28.15 8.10
N ILE A 235 12.13 -28.60 6.85
CA ILE A 235 11.40 -27.98 5.75
C ILE A 235 9.87 -28.07 5.98
N THR A 236 9.43 -29.10 6.69
CA THR A 236 8.00 -29.38 6.92
C THR A 236 7.62 -29.43 8.40
N ASP A 237 8.56 -29.14 9.30
CA ASP A 237 8.31 -29.16 10.73
C ASP A 237 7.38 -27.98 11.08
N PRO A 238 6.18 -28.22 11.64
CA PRO A 238 5.28 -27.14 12.05
C PRO A 238 5.75 -26.42 13.33
N SER A 239 6.79 -26.90 14.00
CA SER A 239 7.31 -26.34 15.25
C SER A 239 8.83 -26.55 15.38
N PRO A 240 9.64 -26.02 14.45
CA PRO A 240 11.08 -26.20 14.51
C PRO A 240 11.69 -25.50 15.74
N PRO A 241 12.88 -25.90 16.21
CA PRO A 241 13.54 -25.23 17.34
C PRO A 241 13.78 -23.74 17.06
N THR A 242 13.75 -22.89 18.09
CA THR A 242 14.01 -21.44 17.96
C THR A 242 15.51 -21.09 17.87
N ARG A 243 16.37 -22.04 18.26
CA ARG A 243 17.83 -21.96 18.13
C ARG A 243 18.40 -23.32 17.73
N LEU A 244 19.07 -23.37 16.59
CA LEU A 244 19.42 -24.60 15.90
C LEU A 244 20.81 -24.53 15.29
N ILE A 245 21.62 -25.56 15.51
CA ILE A 245 22.90 -25.75 14.84
C ILE A 245 22.88 -27.05 14.04
N GLY A 246 23.21 -26.96 12.76
CA GLY A 246 23.25 -28.10 11.85
C GLY A 246 24.65 -28.38 11.36
N ILE A 247 25.23 -29.50 11.76
CA ILE A 247 26.56 -29.93 11.32
C ILE A 247 26.40 -31.18 10.47
N ALA A 248 26.34 -31.01 9.15
CA ALA A 248 26.15 -32.10 8.19
C ALA A 248 27.24 -33.16 8.37
N GLN A 249 26.90 -34.45 8.24
CA GLN A 249 27.85 -35.58 8.42
C GLN A 249 28.89 -35.67 7.30
N VAL A 250 29.77 -34.67 7.22
CA VAL A 250 30.86 -34.50 6.25
C VAL A 250 31.87 -33.50 6.84
N ARG A 251 33.16 -33.62 6.46
CA ARG A 251 34.22 -32.85 7.10
C ARG A 251 34.40 -31.44 6.53
N ASP A 252 34.88 -31.31 5.30
CA ASP A 252 35.37 -30.03 4.80
C ASP A 252 34.30 -29.32 3.95
N THR A 253 33.70 -30.00 2.96
CA THR A 253 32.63 -29.45 2.12
C THR A 253 31.46 -30.43 1.97
N LEU A 254 30.25 -29.95 1.62
CA LEU A 254 29.09 -30.84 1.47
C LEU A 254 29.32 -31.89 0.38
N GLN A 255 29.86 -31.49 -0.77
CA GLN A 255 29.99 -32.38 -1.93
C GLN A 255 31.32 -32.26 -2.66
N GLN A 256 31.97 -31.09 -2.72
CA GLN A 256 33.12 -30.89 -3.61
C GLN A 256 34.34 -31.77 -3.27
N GLU A 257 34.70 -31.90 -1.98
CA GLU A 257 35.90 -32.60 -1.48
C GLU A 257 35.78 -34.14 -1.45
N ARG A 258 34.66 -34.69 -1.94
CA ARG A 258 34.43 -36.15 -1.94
C ARG A 258 35.51 -36.89 -2.75
N ASP A 259 36.03 -37.98 -2.20
CA ASP A 259 37.21 -38.71 -2.71
C ASP A 259 36.91 -39.42 -4.04
N SER A 260 37.45 -38.89 -5.14
CA SER A 260 37.35 -39.51 -6.45
C SER A 260 38.16 -38.77 -7.52
N ASP A 261 37.92 -39.10 -8.79
CA ASP A 261 38.40 -38.35 -9.93
C ASP A 261 37.84 -36.90 -9.92
N THR A 262 38.66 -35.95 -9.46
CA THR A 262 38.35 -34.52 -9.39
C THR A 262 38.30 -33.83 -10.76
N SER A 263 38.71 -34.53 -11.83
CA SER A 263 38.64 -34.07 -13.22
C SER A 263 37.46 -34.65 -14.00
N ALA A 264 36.60 -35.45 -13.35
CA ALA A 264 35.44 -36.05 -13.98
C ALA A 264 34.44 -34.99 -14.47
N ASN A 265 33.65 -35.35 -15.48
CA ASN A 265 32.48 -34.54 -15.86
C ASN A 265 31.48 -34.45 -14.69
N PRO A 266 30.63 -33.40 -14.66
CA PRO A 266 29.62 -33.24 -13.62
C PRO A 266 28.78 -34.52 -13.42
N TYR A 267 28.58 -34.89 -12.17
CA TYR A 267 27.80 -36.02 -11.68
C TYR A 267 28.28 -37.42 -12.09
N ASN A 268 29.40 -37.54 -12.82
CA ASN A 268 30.02 -38.85 -13.08
C ASN A 268 30.55 -39.49 -11.80
N VAL A 269 31.02 -38.67 -10.86
CA VAL A 269 31.27 -39.08 -9.48
C VAL A 269 29.98 -38.81 -8.70
N PRO A 270 29.30 -39.85 -8.19
CA PRO A 270 28.05 -39.66 -7.44
C PRO A 270 28.23 -38.70 -6.26
N LEU A 271 27.19 -37.92 -5.96
CA LEU A 271 27.11 -37.11 -4.74
C LEU A 271 26.96 -38.02 -3.52
N ASN A 272 27.45 -37.56 -2.37
CA ASN A 272 27.27 -38.21 -1.09
C ASN A 272 25.78 -38.18 -0.70
N SER A 273 25.08 -39.30 -0.88
CA SER A 273 23.62 -39.35 -0.73
C SER A 273 23.13 -39.04 0.69
N GLY A 274 23.98 -39.25 1.69
CA GLY A 274 23.71 -38.99 3.11
C GLY A 274 23.91 -37.54 3.57
N VAL A 275 24.40 -36.67 2.68
CA VAL A 275 24.65 -35.25 2.97
C VAL A 275 23.50 -34.40 2.40
N PRO A 276 23.00 -33.37 3.14
CA PRO A 276 21.99 -32.44 2.64
C PRO A 276 22.52 -31.58 1.48
N THR A 277 21.61 -30.96 0.74
CA THR A 277 21.91 -29.91 -0.26
C THR A 277 21.84 -28.53 0.37
N LEU A 278 22.45 -27.51 -0.25
CA LEU A 278 22.31 -26.13 0.22
C LEU A 278 20.85 -25.68 0.21
N ALA A 279 20.06 -26.06 -0.80
CA ALA A 279 18.63 -25.75 -0.88
C ALA A 279 17.83 -26.28 0.33
N GLN A 280 18.10 -27.52 0.75
CA GLN A 280 17.46 -28.10 1.94
C GLN A 280 17.84 -27.35 3.22
N MET A 281 19.11 -26.95 3.34
CA MET A 281 19.60 -26.19 4.48
C MET A 281 19.02 -24.76 4.51
N ALA A 282 18.94 -24.09 3.36
CA ALA A 282 18.34 -22.76 3.21
C ALA A 282 16.86 -22.75 3.63
N GLN A 283 16.06 -23.69 3.11
CA GLN A 283 14.63 -23.80 3.47
C GLN A 283 14.44 -24.09 4.96
N GLY A 284 15.21 -25.02 5.53
CA GLY A 284 15.15 -25.34 6.95
C GLY A 284 15.54 -24.16 7.84
N ALA A 285 16.61 -23.43 7.46
CA ALA A 285 17.05 -22.23 8.17
C ALA A 285 15.99 -21.13 8.14
N LEU A 286 15.41 -20.84 6.97
CA LEU A 286 14.36 -19.82 6.83
C LEU A 286 13.13 -20.15 7.67
N ASN A 287 12.70 -21.42 7.71
CA ASN A 287 11.58 -21.84 8.55
C ASN A 287 11.86 -21.70 10.06
N VAL A 288 13.10 -21.92 10.50
CA VAL A 288 13.50 -21.69 11.89
C VAL A 288 13.46 -20.20 12.21
N LEU A 289 14.08 -19.38 11.36
CA LEU A 289 14.25 -17.94 11.58
C LEU A 289 12.93 -17.17 11.48
N ALA A 290 12.05 -17.54 10.55
CA ALA A 290 10.78 -16.86 10.32
C ALA A 290 9.74 -17.05 11.43
N GLN A 291 10.06 -17.82 12.47
CA GLN A 291 9.27 -17.85 13.70
C GLN A 291 9.33 -16.49 14.43
N ASP A 292 10.33 -15.67 14.16
CA ASP A 292 10.46 -14.35 14.75
C ASP A 292 9.59 -13.32 14.03
N GLU A 293 8.65 -12.72 14.78
CA GLU A 293 7.71 -11.75 14.23
C GLU A 293 8.38 -10.43 13.82
N ASP A 294 9.53 -10.10 14.42
CA ASP A 294 10.31 -8.89 14.10
C ASP A 294 11.11 -9.07 12.79
N GLY A 295 11.22 -10.30 12.29
CA GLY A 295 11.82 -10.66 11.01
C GLY A 295 13.18 -11.36 11.16
N LEU A 296 13.90 -11.49 10.04
CA LEU A 296 15.16 -12.24 10.00
C LEU A 296 16.27 -11.54 9.22
N MET A 297 17.52 -11.89 9.54
CA MET A 297 18.66 -11.69 8.66
C MET A 297 19.50 -12.96 8.54
N VAL A 298 19.69 -13.46 7.32
CA VAL A 298 20.45 -14.70 7.09
C VAL A 298 21.44 -14.55 5.93
N MET A 299 22.64 -15.09 6.14
CA MET A 299 23.62 -15.28 5.07
C MET A 299 23.67 -16.77 4.69
N ILE A 300 23.59 -17.06 3.40
CA ILE A 300 23.60 -18.41 2.84
C ILE A 300 24.71 -18.51 1.78
N GLU A 301 25.63 -19.45 1.95
CA GLU A 301 26.86 -19.53 1.16
C GLU A 301 26.96 -20.85 0.37
N GLY A 302 27.20 -20.73 -0.95
CA GLY A 302 27.79 -21.79 -1.77
C GLY A 302 29.31 -21.66 -1.72
N GLY A 303 29.95 -22.18 -0.66
CA GLY A 303 31.35 -21.85 -0.34
C GLY A 303 32.37 -22.63 -1.16
N ALA A 304 32.03 -23.82 -1.66
CA ALA A 304 32.98 -24.65 -2.40
C ALA A 304 33.13 -24.26 -3.88
N ILE A 305 32.37 -23.26 -4.39
CA ILE A 305 32.59 -22.69 -5.72
C ILE A 305 34.04 -22.18 -5.85
N ASP A 306 34.53 -21.45 -4.84
CA ASP A 306 35.92 -20.97 -4.74
C ASP A 306 36.93 -22.11 -4.79
N TRP A 307 36.70 -23.17 -4.03
CA TRP A 307 37.61 -24.31 -3.92
C TRP A 307 37.75 -25.04 -5.26
N THR A 308 36.66 -25.12 -6.04
CA THR A 308 36.74 -25.62 -7.42
C THR A 308 37.57 -24.74 -8.34
N GLY A 309 37.61 -23.43 -8.09
CA GLY A 309 38.46 -22.48 -8.81
C GLY A 309 39.94 -22.62 -8.44
N HIS A 310 40.28 -22.78 -7.15
CA HIS A 310 41.67 -23.05 -6.73
C HIS A 310 42.22 -24.33 -7.34
N ASP A 311 41.41 -25.40 -7.34
CA ASP A 311 41.81 -26.71 -7.84
C ASP A 311 41.53 -26.90 -9.35
N ASN A 312 40.95 -25.92 -10.02
CA ASN A 312 40.59 -25.96 -11.43
C ASN A 312 39.65 -27.13 -11.83
N GLN A 313 38.72 -27.48 -10.95
CA GLN A 313 37.81 -28.62 -11.07
C GLN A 313 36.53 -28.26 -11.83
N LYS A 314 36.58 -28.33 -13.16
CA LYS A 314 35.44 -27.98 -14.05
C LYS A 314 34.13 -28.70 -13.72
N GLY A 315 34.21 -30.00 -13.46
CA GLY A 315 33.02 -30.81 -13.18
C GLY A 315 32.37 -30.44 -11.86
N ARG A 316 33.19 -30.26 -10.82
CA ARG A 316 32.77 -29.84 -9.49
C ARG A 316 32.23 -28.41 -9.48
N LEU A 317 32.85 -27.49 -10.22
CA LEU A 317 32.35 -26.11 -10.35
C LEU A 317 30.88 -26.09 -10.79
N ILE A 318 30.55 -26.86 -11.84
CA ILE A 318 29.19 -26.93 -12.37
C ILE A 318 28.23 -27.50 -11.32
N GLU A 319 28.64 -28.54 -10.58
CA GLU A 319 27.83 -29.13 -9.52
C GLU A 319 27.54 -28.12 -8.39
N GLU A 320 28.56 -27.41 -7.91
CA GLU A 320 28.43 -26.42 -6.84
C GLU A 320 27.63 -25.18 -7.29
N GLN A 321 27.81 -24.72 -8.54
CA GLN A 321 27.01 -23.63 -9.09
C GLN A 321 25.53 -24.01 -9.21
N ILE A 322 25.22 -25.25 -9.61
CA ILE A 322 23.84 -25.74 -9.66
C ILE A 322 23.24 -25.86 -8.25
N ASP A 323 23.98 -26.39 -7.26
CA ASP A 323 23.47 -26.46 -5.87
C ASP A 323 23.21 -25.06 -5.28
N PHE A 324 24.04 -24.07 -5.65
CA PHE A 324 23.81 -22.67 -5.29
C PHE A 324 22.59 -22.08 -5.99
N ASP A 325 22.44 -22.28 -7.31
CA ASP A 325 21.29 -21.79 -8.09
C ASP A 325 19.97 -22.41 -7.56
N ASP A 326 19.94 -23.72 -7.29
CA ASP A 326 18.81 -24.43 -6.68
C ASP A 326 18.47 -23.86 -5.29
N ALA A 327 19.47 -23.45 -4.51
CA ALA A 327 19.25 -22.80 -3.23
C ALA A 327 18.64 -21.41 -3.39
N VAL A 328 19.08 -20.62 -4.37
CA VAL A 328 18.48 -19.29 -4.66
C VAL A 328 17.02 -19.45 -5.09
N GLU A 329 16.71 -20.43 -5.95
CA GLU A 329 15.33 -20.77 -6.33
C GLU A 329 14.49 -21.14 -5.09
N ALA A 330 15.02 -21.97 -4.20
CA ALA A 330 14.34 -22.36 -2.97
C ALA A 330 14.07 -21.17 -2.03
N VAL A 331 14.96 -20.18 -1.98
CA VAL A 331 14.77 -18.93 -1.23
C VAL A 331 13.70 -18.06 -1.88
N ILE A 332 13.71 -17.91 -3.21
CA ILE A 332 12.67 -17.16 -3.95
C ILE A 332 11.29 -17.77 -3.69
N ASP A 333 11.16 -19.09 -3.83
CA ASP A 333 9.91 -19.82 -3.56
C ASP A 333 9.45 -19.63 -2.10
N TRP A 334 10.39 -19.63 -1.16
CA TRP A 334 10.09 -19.39 0.24
C TRP A 334 9.54 -17.98 0.47
N VAL A 335 10.14 -16.95 -0.14
CA VAL A 335 9.67 -15.56 -0.04
C VAL A 335 8.25 -15.41 -0.61
N GLU A 336 7.97 -16.01 -1.78
CA GLU A 336 6.65 -15.96 -2.42
C GLU A 336 5.57 -16.71 -1.61
N ALA A 337 5.96 -17.76 -0.87
CA ALA A 337 5.03 -18.57 -0.09
C ALA A 337 4.80 -18.06 1.34
N ASN A 338 5.83 -17.49 1.98
CA ASN A 338 5.85 -17.22 3.43
C ASN A 338 6.08 -15.74 3.78
N SER A 339 6.47 -14.89 2.83
CA SER A 339 6.65 -13.44 3.01
C SER A 339 6.16 -12.69 1.75
N ASN A 340 6.79 -11.57 1.39
CA ASN A 340 6.57 -10.84 0.15
C ASN A 340 7.75 -9.87 -0.12
N TRP A 341 7.82 -9.35 -1.36
CA TRP A 341 8.90 -8.45 -1.79
C TRP A 341 8.83 -7.03 -1.22
N ASP A 342 7.69 -6.59 -0.66
CA ASP A 342 7.58 -5.27 0.01
C ASP A 342 8.17 -5.29 1.43
N GLU A 343 8.54 -6.46 1.96
CA GLU A 343 9.16 -6.59 3.29
C GLU A 343 10.44 -7.44 3.32
N THR A 344 10.82 -8.07 2.20
CA THR A 344 12.04 -8.89 2.10
C THR A 344 13.00 -8.31 1.08
N LEU A 345 14.27 -8.18 1.47
CA LEU A 345 15.40 -7.89 0.59
C LEU A 345 16.19 -9.19 0.35
N LEU A 346 16.31 -9.61 -0.91
CA LEU A 346 17.18 -10.70 -1.33
C LEU A 346 18.33 -10.13 -2.16
N ILE A 347 19.57 -10.48 -1.78
CA ILE A 347 20.81 -10.11 -2.46
C ILE A 347 21.54 -11.39 -2.85
N VAL A 348 21.98 -11.51 -4.11
CA VAL A 348 22.78 -12.63 -4.62
C VAL A 348 24.07 -12.07 -5.20
N THR A 349 25.23 -12.49 -4.71
CA THR A 349 26.54 -11.96 -5.15
C THR A 349 27.66 -12.98 -4.98
N GLY A 350 28.83 -12.70 -5.55
CA GLY A 350 30.10 -13.31 -5.12
C GLY A 350 30.81 -12.42 -4.09
N ASP A 351 31.81 -12.96 -3.39
CA ASP A 351 32.69 -12.21 -2.50
C ASP A 351 34.02 -11.81 -3.19
N HIS A 352 34.48 -12.62 -4.15
CA HIS A 352 35.51 -12.36 -5.18
C HIS A 352 35.36 -13.40 -6.31
N GLU A 353 36.24 -13.37 -7.32
CA GLU A 353 36.28 -14.39 -8.39
C GLU A 353 37.52 -15.27 -8.22
N THR A 354 37.40 -16.58 -8.49
CA THR A 354 38.51 -17.53 -8.35
C THR A 354 38.75 -18.40 -9.58
N GLY A 355 40.03 -18.59 -9.93
CA GLY A 355 40.50 -19.45 -11.02
C GLY A 355 40.63 -18.74 -12.38
N TYR A 356 40.13 -17.51 -12.46
CA TYR A 356 40.10 -16.67 -13.66
C TYR A 356 39.48 -17.38 -14.86
N LEU A 357 38.25 -17.90 -14.71
CA LEU A 357 37.61 -18.76 -15.71
C LEU A 357 37.23 -17.97 -16.97
N TRP A 358 37.70 -18.40 -18.15
CA TRP A 358 37.33 -17.80 -19.44
C TRP A 358 37.22 -18.86 -20.55
N GLY A 359 36.82 -18.45 -21.75
CA GLY A 359 36.88 -19.29 -22.95
C GLY A 359 38.32 -19.67 -23.31
N LEU A 360 38.45 -20.72 -24.11
CA LEU A 360 39.74 -21.21 -24.61
C LEU A 360 40.53 -20.10 -25.32
N ASP A 361 41.86 -20.15 -25.26
CA ASP A 361 42.79 -19.26 -25.97
C ASP A 361 42.68 -17.74 -25.59
N SER A 362 42.14 -17.41 -24.42
CA SER A 362 42.15 -16.04 -23.88
C SER A 362 43.56 -15.67 -23.42
N SER A 363 44.06 -14.50 -23.81
CA SER A 363 45.41 -14.02 -23.46
C SER A 363 45.65 -12.60 -23.96
N GLY A 364 46.61 -11.89 -23.34
CA GLY A 364 47.06 -10.58 -23.83
C GLY A 364 45.91 -9.57 -23.85
N THR A 365 45.41 -9.22 -25.03
CA THR A 365 44.25 -8.30 -25.20
C THR A 365 43.00 -9.03 -25.72
N THR A 366 42.92 -10.35 -25.55
CA THR A 366 41.85 -11.19 -26.10
C THR A 366 41.11 -11.91 -24.98
N TRP A 367 39.81 -11.67 -24.89
CA TRP A 367 38.88 -12.37 -23.99
C TRP A 367 37.90 -13.18 -24.84
N ASN A 368 38.02 -14.51 -24.80
CA ASN A 368 37.06 -15.39 -25.46
C ASN A 368 35.96 -15.76 -24.46
N ALA A 369 34.71 -15.62 -24.87
CA ALA A 369 33.57 -16.10 -24.10
C ALA A 369 33.60 -17.63 -23.96
N LEU A 370 32.94 -18.17 -22.94
CA LEU A 370 32.76 -19.62 -22.79
C LEU A 370 31.99 -20.16 -24.01
N GLY A 371 32.48 -21.23 -24.61
CA GLY A 371 31.81 -21.84 -25.76
C GLY A 371 30.68 -22.77 -25.30
N ASN A 372 29.45 -22.48 -25.72
CA ASN A 372 28.30 -23.35 -25.45
C ASN A 372 28.49 -24.73 -26.13
N ALA A 373 28.49 -25.80 -25.32
CA ALA A 373 28.63 -27.19 -25.79
C ALA A 373 27.28 -27.93 -25.88
N GLY A 374 26.17 -27.25 -25.56
CA GLY A 374 24.83 -27.82 -25.39
C GLY A 374 24.52 -28.15 -23.94
N GLU A 375 23.22 -28.15 -23.61
CA GLU A 375 22.70 -28.57 -22.30
C GLU A 375 23.23 -29.96 -21.92
N GLY A 376 23.63 -30.12 -20.65
CA GLY A 376 24.25 -31.32 -20.11
C GLY A 376 25.69 -31.57 -20.57
N SER A 377 26.32 -30.63 -21.28
CA SER A 377 27.71 -30.74 -21.73
C SER A 377 28.57 -29.63 -21.11
N VAL A 378 29.76 -29.99 -20.62
CA VAL A 378 30.70 -29.04 -20.04
C VAL A 378 31.08 -27.97 -21.09
N PRO A 379 30.93 -26.67 -20.79
CA PRO A 379 31.28 -25.61 -21.72
C PRO A 379 32.76 -25.64 -22.13
N ASN A 380 33.06 -25.11 -23.31
CA ASN A 380 34.43 -24.90 -23.77
C ASN A 380 35.05 -23.74 -22.96
N MET A 381 35.74 -24.08 -21.89
CA MET A 381 36.31 -23.15 -20.92
C MET A 381 37.74 -23.54 -20.51
N SER A 382 38.52 -22.59 -20.02
CA SER A 382 39.85 -22.79 -19.45
C SER A 382 40.01 -21.91 -18.21
N TRP A 383 40.77 -22.44 -17.27
CA TRP A 383 41.29 -21.71 -16.13
C TRP A 383 42.60 -21.03 -16.51
N TYR A 384 42.89 -19.89 -15.89
CA TYR A 384 44.09 -19.11 -16.17
C TYR A 384 44.94 -18.83 -14.91
N THR A 385 44.40 -19.11 -13.73
CA THR A 385 45.15 -19.10 -12.47
C THR A 385 44.59 -20.17 -11.53
N THR A 386 45.21 -20.33 -10.37
CA THR A 386 44.66 -21.05 -9.22
C THR A 386 44.38 -20.10 -8.05
N GLY A 387 44.57 -18.79 -8.23
CA GLY A 387 44.30 -17.80 -7.21
C GLY A 387 42.95 -17.11 -7.41
N HIS A 388 42.61 -16.23 -6.46
CA HIS A 388 41.54 -15.26 -6.67
C HIS A 388 41.96 -14.23 -7.73
N THR A 389 41.00 -13.49 -8.26
CA THR A 389 41.22 -12.35 -9.14
C THR A 389 40.48 -11.12 -8.67
N ASN A 390 40.93 -9.98 -9.18
CA ASN A 390 40.32 -8.68 -8.98
C ASN A 390 39.21 -8.40 -10.00
N SER A 391 38.69 -9.45 -10.65
CA SER A 391 37.53 -9.33 -11.54
C SER A 391 36.32 -8.87 -10.75
N LEU A 392 35.48 -8.03 -11.38
CA LEU A 392 34.18 -7.72 -10.79
C LEU A 392 33.33 -9.00 -10.72
N VAL A 393 32.53 -9.11 -9.66
CA VAL A 393 31.56 -10.18 -9.47
C VAL A 393 30.14 -9.66 -9.74
N PRO A 394 29.18 -10.52 -10.13
CA PRO A 394 27.80 -10.08 -10.32
C PRO A 394 27.12 -9.82 -8.96
N LEU A 395 26.22 -8.84 -8.93
CA LEU A 395 25.33 -8.54 -7.82
C LEU A 395 23.90 -8.37 -8.35
N TYR A 396 23.00 -9.20 -7.84
CA TYR A 396 21.57 -9.16 -8.13
C TYR A 396 20.81 -8.83 -6.84
N ALA A 397 19.82 -7.94 -6.91
CA ALA A 397 18.99 -7.63 -5.75
C ALA A 397 17.51 -7.42 -6.11
N LYS A 398 16.62 -7.86 -5.21
CA LYS A 398 15.17 -7.71 -5.35
C LYS A 398 14.50 -7.47 -4.00
N GLY A 399 13.46 -6.66 -4.02
CA GLY A 399 12.59 -6.38 -2.88
C GLY A 399 12.92 -5.05 -2.17
N THR A 400 12.36 -4.84 -0.98
CA THR A 400 12.44 -3.57 -0.26
C THR A 400 13.88 -3.09 -0.05
N GLY A 401 14.16 -1.86 -0.50
CA GLY A 401 15.48 -1.23 -0.39
C GLY A 401 16.49 -1.65 -1.45
N SER A 402 16.16 -2.58 -2.35
CA SER A 402 17.09 -3.02 -3.41
C SER A 402 17.49 -1.88 -4.36
N ASP A 403 16.59 -0.94 -4.64
CA ASP A 403 16.85 0.22 -5.49
C ASP A 403 17.97 1.13 -4.98
N GLN A 404 18.28 1.11 -3.67
CA GLN A 404 19.37 1.89 -3.08
C GLN A 404 20.74 1.53 -3.65
N PHE A 405 20.95 0.32 -4.18
CA PHE A 405 22.21 -0.02 -4.84
C PHE A 405 22.58 0.94 -5.98
N THR A 406 21.58 1.57 -6.61
CA THR A 406 21.82 2.58 -7.66
C THR A 406 22.44 3.87 -7.13
N ASP A 407 22.20 4.23 -5.85
CA ASP A 407 22.79 5.40 -5.20
C ASP A 407 24.26 5.18 -4.81
N TYR A 408 24.71 3.92 -4.77
CA TYR A 408 26.07 3.51 -4.41
C TYR A 408 26.94 3.19 -5.64
N VAL A 409 26.42 3.36 -6.87
CA VAL A 409 27.20 3.15 -8.10
C VAL A 409 28.39 4.10 -8.10
N GLU A 410 29.59 3.52 -8.21
CA GLU A 410 30.84 4.28 -8.19
C GLU A 410 31.25 4.71 -9.59
N ASP A 411 31.28 3.76 -10.52
CA ASP A 411 31.70 3.97 -11.91
C ASP A 411 31.09 2.88 -12.81
N THR A 412 31.37 2.95 -14.11
CA THR A 412 30.89 1.99 -15.12
C THR A 412 32.07 1.25 -15.76
N ASP A 413 32.06 -0.07 -15.66
CA ASP A 413 32.97 -0.95 -16.41
C ASP A 413 32.48 -1.16 -17.84
N SER A 414 33.41 -1.11 -18.81
CA SER A 414 33.05 -1.19 -20.24
C SER A 414 32.45 -2.54 -20.68
N VAL A 415 32.58 -3.60 -19.88
CA VAL A 415 32.07 -4.94 -20.18
C VAL A 415 31.01 -5.38 -19.17
N ARG A 416 31.18 -5.04 -17.89
CA ARG A 416 30.30 -5.47 -16.78
C ARG A 416 29.27 -4.41 -16.37
N GLY A 417 29.35 -3.20 -16.91
CA GLY A 417 28.41 -2.12 -16.64
C GLY A 417 28.66 -1.43 -15.30
N ASP A 418 27.63 -0.80 -14.76
CA ASP A 418 27.69 -0.08 -13.48
C ASP A 418 28.11 -1.02 -12.35
N TYR A 419 29.01 -0.55 -11.50
CA TYR A 419 29.46 -1.33 -10.35
C TYR A 419 29.48 -0.53 -9.05
N VAL A 420 29.33 -1.25 -7.94
CA VAL A 420 29.43 -0.76 -6.56
C VAL A 420 30.64 -1.38 -5.87
N HIS A 421 31.05 -0.87 -4.70
CA HIS A 421 31.93 -1.62 -3.81
C HIS A 421 31.16 -2.73 -3.10
N SER A 422 31.84 -3.83 -2.76
CA SER A 422 31.27 -4.87 -1.89
C SER A 422 30.80 -4.35 -0.53
N THR A 423 31.35 -3.21 -0.06
CA THR A 423 30.88 -2.52 1.15
C THR A 423 29.47 -1.95 1.03
N ALA A 424 28.97 -1.71 -0.18
CA ALA A 424 27.63 -1.18 -0.39
C ALA A 424 26.56 -2.07 0.24
N VAL A 425 26.74 -3.41 0.22
CA VAL A 425 25.80 -4.34 0.86
C VAL A 425 25.62 -4.02 2.34
N GLY A 426 26.71 -3.97 3.10
CA GLY A 426 26.66 -3.64 4.53
C GLY A 426 26.16 -2.22 4.78
N GLN A 427 26.68 -1.23 4.05
CA GLN A 427 26.29 0.17 4.18
C GLN A 427 24.79 0.39 3.95
N ILE A 428 24.25 -0.22 2.90
CA ILE A 428 22.81 -0.19 2.61
C ILE A 428 22.04 -0.85 3.74
N ILE A 429 22.42 -2.04 4.21
CA ILE A 429 21.68 -2.71 5.29
C ILE A 429 21.69 -1.88 6.58
N PHE A 430 22.84 -1.32 6.98
CA PHE A 430 22.92 -0.42 8.14
C PHE A 430 22.03 0.82 7.97
N SER A 431 22.04 1.43 6.79
CA SER A 431 21.19 2.58 6.47
C SER A 431 19.70 2.22 6.50
N LEU A 432 19.33 1.09 5.90
CA LEU A 432 17.97 0.56 5.92
C LEU A 432 17.49 0.29 7.35
N TYR A 433 18.39 -0.09 8.26
CA TYR A 433 18.12 -0.38 9.67
C TYR A 433 18.33 0.81 10.61
N SER A 434 18.58 2.01 10.10
CA SER A 434 18.77 3.19 10.95
C SER A 434 17.45 3.93 11.23
N ASN A 435 17.26 4.40 12.47
CA ASN A 435 16.06 5.09 12.92
C ASN A 435 16.37 6.44 13.61
N PRO A 436 16.32 7.58 12.89
CA PRO A 436 16.61 8.88 13.47
C PRO A 436 15.41 9.51 14.20
N ASP A 437 14.46 8.72 14.69
CA ASP A 437 13.22 9.22 15.27
C ASP A 437 13.30 9.47 16.78
N LEU A 438 12.44 10.36 17.30
CA LEU A 438 12.22 10.54 18.74
C LEU A 438 11.07 9.64 19.23
N ALA A 439 11.25 8.98 20.38
CA ALA A 439 10.15 8.42 21.15
C ALA A 439 9.35 9.50 21.87
N SER A 440 9.99 10.58 22.32
CA SER A 440 9.31 11.68 23.01
C SER A 440 10.06 13.01 22.98
N ILE A 441 9.29 14.09 23.14
CA ILE A 441 9.80 15.45 23.42
C ILE A 441 8.90 16.14 24.44
N SER A 442 9.49 16.86 25.40
CA SER A 442 8.75 17.52 26.47
C SER A 442 9.28 18.92 26.80
N LEU A 443 8.39 19.77 27.31
CA LEU A 443 8.67 21.17 27.68
C LEU A 443 8.55 21.35 29.19
N GLY A 444 9.46 22.14 29.78
CA GLY A 444 9.37 22.52 31.20
C GLY A 444 8.17 23.42 31.54
N ALA A 445 7.62 24.16 30.57
CA ALA A 445 6.40 24.96 30.69
C ALA A 445 5.75 25.19 29.31
N GLY A 446 4.42 25.30 29.28
CA GLY A 446 3.63 25.39 28.04
C GLY A 446 3.30 24.02 27.45
N SER A 447 2.60 24.03 26.31
CA SER A 447 2.20 22.81 25.60
C SER A 447 2.63 22.88 24.14
N LEU A 448 3.10 21.75 23.61
CA LEU A 448 3.38 21.61 22.19
C LEU A 448 2.08 21.63 21.38
N SER A 449 2.12 22.34 20.25
CA SER A 449 1.08 22.36 19.24
C SER A 449 1.70 22.17 17.85
N PRO A 450 1.36 21.09 17.13
CA PRO A 450 0.49 19.98 17.56
C PRO A 450 1.09 19.17 18.72
N ALA A 451 0.32 18.25 19.30
CA ALA A 451 0.87 17.26 20.24
C ALA A 451 1.97 16.45 19.53
N PHE A 452 2.93 15.93 20.30
CA PHE A 452 4.06 15.20 19.76
C PHE A 452 3.61 14.04 18.87
N SER A 453 4.22 13.95 17.68
CA SER A 453 4.09 12.86 16.73
C SER A 453 5.41 12.71 16.00
N VAL A 454 5.86 11.48 15.83
CA VAL A 454 7.16 11.15 15.25
C VAL A 454 7.40 11.78 13.86
N ASP A 455 6.32 11.95 13.08
CA ASP A 455 6.33 12.52 11.72
C ASP A 455 6.33 14.06 11.69
N VAL A 456 6.05 14.71 12.83
CA VAL A 456 6.00 16.16 12.92
C VAL A 456 7.34 16.69 13.39
N THR A 457 8.03 17.42 12.51
CA THR A 457 9.34 18.03 12.79
C THR A 457 9.26 19.50 13.17
N SER A 458 8.06 20.08 13.23
CA SER A 458 7.85 21.50 13.53
C SER A 458 6.69 21.68 14.50
N TYR A 459 6.99 22.29 15.64
CA TYR A 459 6.06 22.55 16.73
C TYR A 459 6.03 24.03 17.09
N THR A 460 4.92 24.43 17.68
CA THR A 460 4.77 25.74 18.32
C THR A 460 4.42 25.54 19.79
N ALA A 461 4.79 26.50 20.62
CA ALA A 461 4.39 26.54 22.03
C ALA A 461 4.09 27.97 22.44
N VAL A 462 2.83 28.24 22.81
CA VAL A 462 2.41 29.55 23.31
C VAL A 462 2.58 29.58 24.82
N LEU A 463 3.41 30.50 25.28
CA LEU A 463 3.73 30.73 26.67
C LEU A 463 2.76 31.77 27.27
N PRO A 464 2.45 31.73 28.58
CA PRO A 464 1.60 32.70 29.23
C PRO A 464 2.09 34.15 29.06
N TYR A 465 1.17 35.10 29.04
CA TYR A 465 1.48 36.54 28.99
C TYR A 465 2.49 36.93 30.09
N GLY A 466 3.52 37.71 29.71
CA GLY A 466 4.59 38.16 30.61
C GLY A 466 5.80 37.22 30.73
N THR A 467 5.84 36.09 30.03
CA THR A 467 7.02 35.20 30.01
C THR A 467 8.23 35.86 29.33
N THR A 468 9.43 35.74 29.91
CA THR A 468 10.66 36.41 29.42
C THR A 468 11.78 35.47 28.98
N GLU A 469 11.74 34.19 29.37
CA GLU A 469 12.73 33.17 29.01
C GLU A 469 12.06 31.93 28.42
N ALA A 470 12.73 31.26 27.47
CA ALA A 470 12.24 30.03 26.87
C ALA A 470 12.33 28.84 27.85
N PRO A 471 11.35 27.93 27.88
CA PRO A 471 11.38 26.76 28.74
C PRO A 471 12.44 25.74 28.29
N ALA A 472 12.95 24.94 29.23
CA ALA A 472 13.84 23.83 28.91
C ALA A 472 13.13 22.75 28.06
N VAL A 473 13.85 22.18 27.10
CA VAL A 473 13.40 21.08 26.24
C VAL A 473 14.19 19.82 26.56
N THR A 474 13.48 18.70 26.74
CA THR A 474 14.08 17.35 26.84
C THR A 474 13.50 16.46 25.75
N ALA A 475 14.30 15.53 25.24
CA ALA A 475 13.93 14.62 24.17
C ALA A 475 14.60 13.25 24.38
N VAL A 476 13.93 12.19 23.91
CA VAL A 476 14.39 10.80 23.98
C VAL A 476 14.24 10.20 22.58
N ALA A 477 15.32 9.62 22.06
CA ALA A 477 15.31 8.90 20.79
C ALA A 477 14.42 7.65 20.87
N ASP A 478 13.92 7.20 19.72
CA ASP A 478 13.13 5.98 19.60
C ASP A 478 14.01 4.72 19.61
N ASP A 479 15.21 4.83 19.05
CA ASP A 479 16.28 3.85 19.19
C ASP A 479 17.29 4.37 20.24
N ASP A 480 17.66 3.50 21.19
CA ASP A 480 18.58 3.80 22.28
C ASP A 480 20.02 4.08 21.79
N LEU A 481 20.35 3.72 20.55
CA LEU A 481 21.65 3.95 19.92
C LEU A 481 21.70 5.25 19.10
N ALA A 482 20.56 5.90 18.82
CA ALA A 482 20.52 7.19 18.15
C ALA A 482 20.98 8.34 19.07
N ALA A 483 21.78 9.27 18.53
CA ALA A 483 22.32 10.40 19.27
C ALA A 483 21.38 11.62 19.24
N VAL A 484 21.11 12.24 20.40
CA VAL A 484 20.24 13.43 20.51
C VAL A 484 21.02 14.67 20.94
N ALA A 485 20.89 15.76 20.18
CA ALA A 485 21.48 17.07 20.45
C ALA A 485 20.42 18.18 20.51
N VAL A 486 20.40 18.98 21.59
CA VAL A 486 19.43 20.08 21.81
C VAL A 486 20.11 21.45 21.74
N SER A 487 19.59 22.34 20.90
CA SER A 487 20.03 23.72 20.72
C SER A 487 18.93 24.71 21.15
N ASN A 488 19.06 25.30 22.34
CA ASN A 488 18.00 26.13 22.95
C ASN A 488 17.89 27.56 22.38
N ALA A 489 16.67 28.12 22.40
CA ALA A 489 16.40 29.52 22.08
C ALA A 489 17.05 30.50 23.07
N SER A 490 17.64 31.59 22.56
CA SER A 490 18.35 32.61 23.36
C SER A 490 17.49 33.82 23.76
N ALA A 491 16.29 33.97 23.20
CA ALA A 491 15.34 35.05 23.48
C ALA A 491 13.90 34.63 23.09
N LEU A 492 12.89 35.38 23.55
CA LEU A 492 11.48 35.18 23.17
C LEU A 492 10.93 36.36 22.35
N PRO A 493 10.15 36.10 21.27
CA PRO A 493 9.94 34.78 20.65
C PRO A 493 11.23 34.22 20.02
N GLY A 494 11.37 32.89 19.97
CA GLY A 494 12.57 32.20 19.49
C GLY A 494 12.36 30.70 19.31
N THR A 495 13.33 30.00 18.73
CA THR A 495 13.21 28.57 18.36
C THR A 495 14.28 27.71 19.05
N THR A 496 13.86 26.60 19.66
CA THR A 496 14.75 25.51 20.10
C THR A 496 14.74 24.40 19.04
N SER A 497 15.90 23.80 18.75
CA SER A 497 16.03 22.69 17.80
C SER A 497 16.56 21.43 18.50
N VAL A 498 15.99 20.27 18.17
CA VAL A 498 16.41 18.95 18.65
C VAL A 498 16.80 18.12 17.43
N GLN A 499 18.08 17.80 17.29
CA GLN A 499 18.59 16.95 16.22
C GLN A 499 18.79 15.53 16.76
N VAL A 500 18.23 14.54 16.06
CA VAL A 500 18.48 13.12 16.27
C VAL A 500 19.32 12.62 15.10
N THR A 501 20.38 11.90 15.41
CA THR A 501 21.25 11.23 14.43
C THR A 501 21.04 9.74 14.62
N GLY A 502 20.63 9.05 13.56
CA GLY A 502 20.50 7.60 13.56
C GLY A 502 21.86 6.93 13.77
N GLU A 503 21.80 5.62 14.01
CA GLU A 503 22.90 4.75 14.42
C GLU A 503 23.99 4.61 13.36
N ASP A 504 23.67 4.91 12.10
CA ASP A 504 24.63 4.95 11.01
C ASP A 504 25.49 6.23 11.00
N ASP A 505 25.29 7.13 11.97
CA ASP A 505 25.93 8.45 12.11
C ASP A 505 25.75 9.40 10.91
N THR A 506 24.92 9.03 9.93
CA THR A 506 24.75 9.78 8.67
C THR A 506 23.33 10.29 8.49
N ILE A 507 22.32 9.51 8.84
CA ILE A 507 20.91 9.90 8.74
C ILE A 507 20.56 10.76 9.95
N THR A 508 20.05 11.97 9.72
CA THR A 508 19.63 12.86 10.80
C THR A 508 18.22 13.40 10.58
N LYS A 509 17.47 13.55 11.68
CA LYS A 509 16.14 14.18 11.71
C LYS A 509 16.14 15.29 12.75
N THR A 510 15.57 16.44 12.38
CA THR A 510 15.56 17.63 13.26
C THR A 510 14.14 18.06 13.59
N TYR A 511 13.85 18.24 14.88
CA TYR A 511 12.58 18.70 15.43
C TYR A 511 12.72 20.13 15.97
N ASN A 512 11.94 21.07 15.46
CA ASN A 512 12.00 22.49 15.82
C ASN A 512 10.79 22.90 16.66
N ILE A 513 11.00 23.64 17.76
CA ILE A 513 9.95 24.18 18.63
C ILE A 513 10.04 25.71 18.63
N SER A 514 9.03 26.36 18.06
CA SER A 514 8.93 27.83 18.03
C SER A 514 8.09 28.35 19.19
N PHE A 515 8.69 29.16 20.07
CA PHE A 515 8.03 29.76 21.22
C PHE A 515 7.48 31.15 20.91
N SER A 516 6.25 31.42 21.35
CA SER A 516 5.62 32.74 21.34
C SER A 516 4.97 33.04 22.69
N VAL A 517 4.69 34.30 22.99
CA VAL A 517 4.02 34.72 24.23
C VAL A 517 2.59 35.16 23.90
N ALA A 518 1.61 34.71 24.69
CA ALA A 518 0.19 35.05 24.51
C ALA A 518 -0.08 36.56 24.65
N THR A 519 -1.05 37.05 23.89
CA THR A 519 -1.60 38.41 24.02
C THR A 519 -2.87 38.38 24.87
N ASP A 520 -3.12 39.45 25.61
CA ASP A 520 -4.35 39.60 26.40
C ASP A 520 -5.58 39.81 25.50
N THR A 521 -6.59 38.96 25.68
CA THR A 521 -7.88 38.97 24.95
C THR A 521 -9.06 39.07 25.90
N THR A 522 -8.83 39.35 27.18
CA THR A 522 -9.88 39.39 28.18
C THR A 522 -10.57 40.74 28.16
N ASP A 523 -11.91 40.74 28.04
CA ASP A 523 -12.66 41.99 28.10
C ASP A 523 -12.62 42.57 29.53
N PRO A 524 -12.51 43.90 29.69
CA PRO A 524 -12.62 44.53 30.98
C PRO A 524 -13.94 44.17 31.70
N THR A 525 -13.89 43.95 33.01
CA THR A 525 -15.06 43.57 33.80
C THR A 525 -15.48 44.65 34.81
N ASN A 526 -16.55 44.38 35.58
CA ASN A 526 -17.05 45.25 36.66
C ASN A 526 -17.58 46.64 36.24
N LEU A 527 -17.96 46.82 34.97
CA LEU A 527 -18.53 48.07 34.46
C LEU A 527 -20.04 48.16 34.76
N ALA A 528 -20.47 49.14 35.56
CA ALA A 528 -21.88 49.37 35.87
C ALA A 528 -22.23 50.86 35.99
N LEU A 529 -23.35 51.29 35.38
CA LEU A 529 -23.81 52.67 35.41
C LEU A 529 -24.32 53.07 36.81
N GLN A 530 -24.18 54.33 37.19
CA GLN A 530 -24.65 54.88 38.47
C GLN A 530 -25.68 56.00 38.27
N SER A 531 -25.30 57.12 37.65
CA SER A 531 -26.16 58.28 37.43
C SER A 531 -26.09 58.73 35.96
N PRO A 532 -27.16 59.25 35.34
CA PRO A 532 -28.52 59.39 35.88
C PRO A 532 -29.20 58.03 36.12
N ASP A 533 -30.07 57.98 37.13
CA ASP A 533 -30.89 56.81 37.45
C ASP A 533 -31.80 56.43 36.28
N ALA A 534 -32.22 55.16 36.23
CA ALA A 534 -33.15 54.69 35.21
C ALA A 534 -34.46 55.51 35.24
N ASN A 535 -34.83 56.05 34.09
CA ASN A 535 -35.98 56.93 33.87
C ASN A 535 -35.90 58.31 34.54
N ALA A 536 -34.71 58.74 34.97
CA ALA A 536 -34.50 60.08 35.50
C ALA A 536 -34.97 61.15 34.50
N GLN A 537 -35.64 62.18 35.02
CA GLN A 537 -36.13 63.31 34.23
C GLN A 537 -35.15 64.47 34.37
N VAL A 538 -34.57 64.91 33.26
CA VAL A 538 -33.63 66.04 33.22
C VAL A 538 -34.19 67.14 32.33
N SER A 539 -33.90 68.40 32.65
CA SER A 539 -34.35 69.52 31.82
C SER A 539 -33.45 69.66 30.58
N ASN A 540 -34.01 70.10 29.46
CA ASN A 540 -33.26 70.36 28.22
C ASN A 540 -32.24 71.53 28.30
N SER A 541 -32.11 72.18 29.47
CA SER A 541 -31.09 73.21 29.74
C SER A 541 -29.95 72.73 30.65
N SER A 542 -30.02 71.49 31.12
CA SER A 542 -29.10 70.94 32.11
C SER A 542 -27.82 70.36 31.51
N THR A 543 -26.74 70.41 32.30
CA THR A 543 -25.59 69.51 32.11
C THR A 543 -25.79 68.33 33.05
N VAL A 544 -25.67 67.11 32.53
CA VAL A 544 -25.89 65.87 33.28
C VAL A 544 -24.53 65.21 33.54
N ALA A 545 -24.31 64.82 34.80
CA ALA A 545 -23.18 64.00 35.20
C ALA A 545 -23.52 62.52 34.97
N PHE A 546 -22.91 61.92 33.97
CA PHE A 546 -22.98 60.49 33.68
C PHE A 546 -21.87 59.79 34.49
N SER A 547 -22.20 58.89 35.41
CA SER A 547 -21.23 58.21 36.29
C SER A 547 -21.36 56.70 36.29
N TRP A 548 -20.28 55.98 36.59
CA TRP A 548 -20.17 54.52 36.55
C TRP A 548 -19.17 53.98 37.58
N ILE A 549 -19.24 52.68 37.86
CA ILE A 549 -18.22 51.93 38.62
C ILE A 549 -17.01 51.70 37.72
N ALA A 550 -15.80 51.94 38.24
CA ALA A 550 -14.56 51.71 37.51
C ALA A 550 -14.45 50.23 37.10
N ALA A 551 -14.23 50.01 35.81
CA ALA A 551 -13.92 48.69 35.27
C ALA A 551 -12.51 48.24 35.70
N ASN A 552 -12.28 46.93 35.66
CA ASN A 552 -10.99 46.33 35.93
C ASN A 552 -10.59 45.39 34.79
N ASP A 553 -9.29 45.31 34.55
CA ASP A 553 -8.67 44.29 33.74
C ASP A 553 -7.35 43.88 34.40
N SER A 554 -7.13 42.58 34.60
CA SER A 554 -5.98 42.06 35.37
C SER A 554 -4.76 41.72 34.51
N GLU A 555 -4.91 41.70 33.19
CA GLU A 555 -3.88 41.24 32.26
C GLU A 555 -3.13 42.42 31.64
N SER A 556 -3.83 43.37 31.02
CA SER A 556 -3.23 44.59 30.44
C SER A 556 -3.66 45.90 31.12
N GLY A 557 -4.78 45.92 31.84
CA GLY A 557 -5.30 47.09 32.55
C GLY A 557 -6.03 48.12 31.66
N ILE A 558 -6.71 49.10 32.25
CA ILE A 558 -7.65 49.98 31.52
C ILE A 558 -6.94 51.12 30.76
N GLN A 559 -7.33 51.32 29.50
CA GLN A 559 -6.85 52.40 28.62
C GLN A 559 -7.75 53.65 28.67
N LYS A 560 -9.08 53.51 28.46
CA LYS A 560 -10.03 54.65 28.40
C LYS A 560 -11.51 54.24 28.50
N TYR A 561 -12.40 55.23 28.67
CA TYR A 561 -13.86 55.09 28.56
C TYR A 561 -14.45 55.98 27.45
N GLN A 562 -15.67 55.65 27.01
CA GLN A 562 -16.47 56.37 26.02
C GLN A 562 -17.94 56.48 26.45
N LEU A 563 -18.58 57.62 26.17
CA LEU A 563 -20.00 57.87 26.45
C LEU A 563 -20.84 57.78 25.17
N PHE A 564 -21.88 56.96 25.20
CA PHE A 564 -22.88 56.83 24.14
C PHE A 564 -24.27 57.28 24.62
N ILE A 565 -24.99 58.00 23.76
CA ILE A 565 -26.40 58.34 23.94
C ILE A 565 -27.14 58.08 22.63
N ASP A 566 -28.24 57.33 22.71
CA ASP A 566 -29.02 56.78 21.58
C ASP A 566 -28.12 56.11 20.56
N ASP A 567 -27.29 55.18 21.04
CA ASP A 567 -26.30 54.42 20.27
C ASP A 567 -25.30 55.29 19.48
N THR A 568 -25.23 56.59 19.79
CA THR A 568 -24.33 57.54 19.15
C THR A 568 -23.24 57.96 20.14
N LEU A 569 -21.98 57.81 19.73
CA LEU A 569 -20.83 58.26 20.50
C LEU A 569 -20.92 59.78 20.72
N LYS A 570 -20.96 60.21 21.99
CA LYS A 570 -21.02 61.63 22.37
C LYS A 570 -19.70 62.14 22.91
N GLN A 571 -18.91 61.28 23.55
CA GLN A 571 -17.59 61.64 24.05
C GLN A 571 -16.66 60.43 24.06
N ASP A 572 -15.46 60.58 23.50
CA ASP A 572 -14.39 59.59 23.51
C ASP A 572 -13.24 60.04 24.43
N SER A 573 -12.28 59.15 24.67
CA SER A 573 -11.02 59.42 25.35
C SER A 573 -11.19 59.93 26.78
N ILE A 574 -12.18 59.39 27.48
CA ILE A 574 -12.35 59.63 28.92
C ILE A 574 -11.26 58.83 29.65
N SER A 575 -10.52 59.47 30.57
CA SER A 575 -9.38 58.88 31.29
C SER A 575 -9.70 57.51 31.91
N SER A 576 -8.76 56.57 31.88
CA SER A 576 -8.86 55.24 32.52
C SER A 576 -9.12 55.30 34.04
N SER A 577 -8.82 56.43 34.68
CA SER A 577 -9.08 56.67 36.10
C SER A 577 -10.42 57.36 36.39
N ALA A 578 -11.21 57.73 35.37
CA ALA A 578 -12.44 58.47 35.54
C ALA A 578 -13.64 57.55 35.84
N THR A 579 -14.54 58.02 36.70
CA THR A 579 -15.81 57.36 37.03
C THR A 579 -17.02 58.24 36.77
N SER A 580 -16.82 59.41 36.17
CA SER A 580 -17.89 60.30 35.73
C SER A 580 -17.46 61.24 34.60
N VAL A 581 -18.44 61.70 33.81
CA VAL A 581 -18.27 62.72 32.78
C VAL A 581 -19.50 63.61 32.70
N ASN A 582 -19.31 64.91 32.50
CA ASN A 582 -20.40 65.87 32.35
C ASN A 582 -20.72 66.08 30.87
N PHE A 583 -21.99 65.94 30.47
CA PHE A 583 -22.44 66.17 29.09
C PHE A 583 -23.69 67.07 29.06
N SER A 584 -23.71 68.03 28.15
CA SER A 584 -24.85 68.94 27.97
C SER A 584 -25.93 68.28 27.12
N VAL A 585 -27.12 68.09 27.68
CA VAL A 585 -28.26 67.46 26.98
C VAL A 585 -29.09 68.46 26.17
N SER A 586 -28.63 69.70 26.02
CA SER A 586 -29.32 70.77 25.28
C SER A 586 -29.49 70.52 23.78
N SER A 587 -28.69 69.60 23.23
CA SER A 587 -28.76 69.16 21.84
C SER A 587 -29.67 67.95 21.60
N LEU A 588 -30.21 67.34 22.66
CA LEU A 588 -31.09 66.18 22.56
C LEU A 588 -32.56 66.59 22.39
N ALA A 589 -33.31 65.77 21.66
CA ALA A 589 -34.76 65.99 21.48
C ALA A 589 -35.51 65.82 22.81
N CYS A 590 -36.77 66.25 22.84
CA CYS A 590 -37.63 66.03 23.99
C CYS A 590 -38.15 64.59 23.96
N GLY A 591 -38.00 63.82 25.04
CA GLY A 591 -38.44 62.43 25.07
C GLY A 591 -37.47 61.50 25.80
N SER A 592 -37.67 60.20 25.63
CA SER A 592 -36.81 59.16 26.21
C SER A 592 -35.55 58.96 25.38
N HIS A 593 -34.41 58.86 26.05
CA HIS A 593 -33.09 58.60 25.50
C HIS A 593 -32.44 57.44 26.24
N THR A 594 -31.57 56.70 25.58
CA THR A 594 -30.79 55.61 26.21
C THR A 594 -29.32 56.00 26.25
N TRP A 595 -28.61 55.68 27.33
CA TRP A 595 -27.18 55.95 27.44
C TRP A 595 -26.42 54.75 28.00
N PHE A 596 -25.14 54.64 27.64
CA PHE A 596 -24.21 53.66 28.22
C PHE A 596 -22.76 54.16 28.14
N ILE A 597 -21.88 53.46 28.87
CA ILE A 597 -20.44 53.63 28.83
C ILE A 597 -19.82 52.41 28.19
N ARG A 598 -18.83 52.63 27.33
CA ARG A 598 -17.90 51.61 26.82
C ARG A 598 -16.54 51.81 27.48
N VAL A 599 -15.88 50.73 27.90
CA VAL A 599 -14.49 50.74 28.37
C VAL A 599 -13.58 50.04 27.38
N LEU A 600 -12.33 50.48 27.28
CA LEU A 600 -11.26 49.85 26.51
C LEU A 600 -10.05 49.58 27.44
N ASP A 601 -9.43 48.40 27.34
CA ASP A 601 -8.13 48.11 27.97
C ASP A 601 -6.94 48.50 27.07
N ASN A 602 -5.72 48.27 27.56
CA ASN A 602 -4.47 48.57 26.85
C ASN A 602 -4.21 47.63 25.65
N SER A 603 -4.91 46.49 25.60
CA SER A 603 -4.97 45.57 24.46
C SER A 603 -6.09 45.92 23.46
N ASN A 604 -6.90 46.94 23.77
CA ASN A 604 -8.10 47.41 23.06
C ASN A 604 -9.32 46.47 23.08
N ASN A 605 -9.40 45.50 24.01
CA ASN A 605 -10.65 44.77 24.25
C ASN A 605 -11.70 45.70 24.88
N THR A 606 -12.98 45.43 24.68
CA THR A 606 -14.04 46.40 25.00
C THR A 606 -15.25 45.79 25.70
N ALA A 607 -15.76 46.46 26.72
CA ALA A 607 -17.01 46.09 27.37
C ALA A 607 -18.00 47.27 27.44
N ASP A 608 -19.27 46.98 27.18
CA ASP A 608 -20.37 47.93 27.27
C ASP A 608 -21.16 47.72 28.55
N ALA A 609 -21.45 48.81 29.26
CA ALA A 609 -22.42 48.78 30.34
C ALA A 609 -23.83 48.56 29.77
N THR A 610 -24.69 47.85 30.50
CA THR A 610 -26.11 47.74 30.13
C THR A 610 -26.76 49.12 30.07
N GLY A 611 -27.29 49.48 28.89
CA GLY A 611 -27.88 50.79 28.64
C GLY A 611 -29.04 51.14 29.56
N ARG A 612 -29.10 52.41 29.98
CA ARG A 612 -30.15 52.97 30.85
C ARG A 612 -30.93 54.05 30.13
N GLN A 613 -32.23 54.09 30.36
CA GLN A 613 -33.07 55.18 29.86
C GLN A 613 -33.05 56.38 30.80
N PHE A 614 -33.16 57.58 30.24
CA PHE A 614 -33.48 58.83 30.93
C PHE A 614 -34.36 59.67 29.99
N SER A 615 -35.11 60.64 30.49
CA SER A 615 -35.92 61.51 29.62
C SER A 615 -35.52 62.96 29.73
N VAL A 616 -35.41 63.60 28.56
CA VAL A 616 -35.25 65.04 28.45
C VAL A 616 -36.64 65.66 28.39
N THR A 617 -37.01 66.37 29.45
CA THR A 617 -38.29 67.05 29.54
C THR A 617 -38.20 68.41 28.87
N CYS A 618 -39.16 68.66 27.97
CA CYS A 618 -39.42 69.97 27.42
C CYS A 618 -40.83 70.37 27.81
N THR A 619 -41.04 71.65 28.10
CA THR A 619 -42.37 72.20 28.32
C THR A 619 -43.17 72.13 27.00
N THR A 620 -44.27 71.35 26.99
CA THR A 620 -45.01 70.87 25.80
C THR A 620 -46.31 71.64 25.48
N GLY A 621 -46.75 71.51 24.21
CA GLY A 621 -48.15 71.66 23.76
C GLY A 621 -48.56 70.45 22.89
N GLY A 622 -49.72 69.82 23.19
CA GLY A 622 -50.12 68.43 22.84
C GLY A 622 -50.74 68.10 21.45
N GLY A 623 -51.09 66.80 21.22
CA GLY A 623 -52.22 66.36 20.35
C GLY A 623 -52.17 65.02 19.55
N GLY A 624 -52.75 63.92 20.10
CA GLY A 624 -53.69 62.87 19.56
C GLY A 624 -53.66 62.13 18.18
N GLY A 625 -53.85 60.77 18.20
CA GLY A 625 -54.99 60.03 17.57
C GLY A 625 -54.84 59.02 16.36
N GLY A 626 -55.20 57.71 16.55
CA GLY A 626 -56.19 56.90 15.76
C GLY A 626 -55.86 55.89 14.59
N GLY A 627 -56.29 54.60 14.69
CA GLY A 627 -57.16 53.85 13.70
C GLY A 627 -56.66 52.71 12.72
N GLY A 628 -57.23 51.47 12.82
CA GLY A 628 -57.96 50.73 11.72
C GLY A 628 -57.38 49.56 10.83
N GLY A 629 -57.77 48.29 11.09
CA GLY A 629 -58.42 47.23 10.23
C GLY A 629 -57.93 46.66 8.86
N GLY A 630 -58.08 45.32 8.66
CA GLY A 630 -58.51 44.69 7.36
C GLY A 630 -57.74 43.43 6.84
N GLY A 631 -58.41 42.27 6.69
CA GLY A 631 -57.85 40.99 6.18
C GLY A 631 -58.31 40.54 4.78
N GLY A 632 -57.66 39.51 4.22
CA GLY A 632 -57.99 38.88 2.93
C GLY A 632 -57.69 37.36 2.90
N GLY A 633 -58.60 36.55 2.34
CA GLY A 633 -58.56 35.09 2.34
C GLY A 633 -57.91 34.46 1.08
N THR A 634 -57.18 33.35 1.28
CA THR A 634 -56.45 32.56 0.26
C THR A 634 -57.08 31.19 0.03
N ILE A 635 -57.10 30.71 -1.23
CA ILE A 635 -57.50 29.34 -1.60
C ILE A 635 -56.49 28.33 -1.06
N THR A 636 -56.95 27.34 -0.28
CA THR A 636 -56.12 26.26 0.28
C THR A 636 -56.00 25.09 -0.71
N LYS A 637 -54.79 24.58 -0.93
CA LYS A 637 -54.51 23.41 -1.81
C LYS A 637 -54.60 22.09 -1.01
N PRO A 638 -54.82 20.93 -1.64
CA PRO A 638 -54.69 19.62 -0.99
C PRO A 638 -53.30 19.43 -0.35
N THR A 639 -53.25 18.79 0.82
CA THR A 639 -52.02 18.56 1.63
C THR A 639 -51.91 17.09 2.06
N ASN A 640 -50.79 16.68 2.68
CA ASN A 640 -50.51 15.28 3.09
C ASN A 640 -50.63 14.26 1.93
N THR A 641 -50.06 14.61 0.77
CA THR A 641 -50.16 13.79 -0.44
C THR A 641 -49.08 12.70 -0.46
N THR A 642 -49.44 11.43 -0.68
CA THR A 642 -48.50 10.30 -0.83
C THR A 642 -48.90 9.36 -1.97
N ILE A 643 -47.91 8.64 -2.51
CA ILE A 643 -48.05 7.53 -3.45
C ILE A 643 -47.05 6.43 -3.06
N SER A 644 -47.45 5.16 -3.16
CA SER A 644 -46.57 4.00 -3.00
C SER A 644 -46.96 2.89 -3.98
N ILE A 645 -46.01 2.37 -4.74
CA ILE A 645 -46.18 1.27 -5.69
C ILE A 645 -45.90 -0.06 -4.97
N ASN A 646 -46.84 -1.02 -5.06
CA ASN A 646 -46.73 -2.35 -4.47
C ASN A 646 -46.28 -2.33 -2.99
N SER A 647 -46.83 -1.40 -2.20
CA SER A 647 -46.47 -1.22 -0.78
C SER A 647 -44.99 -0.84 -0.54
N GLY A 648 -44.34 -0.19 -1.50
CA GLY A 648 -42.96 0.31 -1.39
C GLY A 648 -41.90 -0.68 -1.84
N ASN A 649 -42.28 -1.71 -2.60
CA ASN A 649 -41.32 -2.63 -3.19
C ASN A 649 -40.37 -1.92 -4.17
N ILE A 650 -39.08 -2.25 -4.09
CA ILE A 650 -38.03 -1.67 -4.94
C ILE A 650 -37.99 -2.23 -6.38
N GLN A 651 -38.58 -3.42 -6.61
CA GLN A 651 -38.56 -4.11 -7.90
C GLN A 651 -39.86 -4.88 -8.16
N THR A 652 -40.19 -5.13 -9.43
CA THR A 652 -41.28 -6.00 -9.87
C THR A 652 -40.98 -6.65 -11.22
N SER A 653 -41.48 -7.88 -11.44
CA SER A 653 -41.48 -8.55 -12.74
C SER A 653 -42.81 -8.38 -13.50
N SER A 654 -43.77 -7.67 -12.90
CA SER A 654 -45.10 -7.43 -13.48
C SER A 654 -45.25 -5.97 -13.90
N ARG A 655 -45.73 -5.75 -15.12
CA ARG A 655 -46.13 -4.40 -15.59
C ARG A 655 -47.40 -3.89 -14.91
N ASN A 656 -48.20 -4.77 -14.33
CA ASN A 656 -49.41 -4.39 -13.60
C ASN A 656 -49.09 -4.33 -12.10
N VAL A 657 -49.23 -3.14 -11.52
CA VAL A 657 -48.88 -2.83 -10.13
C VAL A 657 -50.07 -2.22 -9.39
N LEU A 658 -50.03 -2.27 -8.05
CA LEU A 658 -51.03 -1.66 -7.19
C LEU A 658 -50.47 -0.38 -6.56
N LEU A 659 -51.16 0.75 -6.75
CA LEU A 659 -50.83 2.03 -6.13
C LEU A 659 -51.63 2.19 -4.83
N ALA A 660 -50.96 2.62 -3.76
CA ALA A 660 -51.57 3.15 -2.55
C ALA A 660 -51.40 4.69 -2.54
N LEU A 661 -52.51 5.41 -2.32
CA LEU A 661 -52.60 6.87 -2.48
C LEU A 661 -53.21 7.51 -1.22
N SER A 662 -52.70 8.67 -0.82
CA SER A 662 -53.28 9.48 0.26
C SER A 662 -53.25 10.97 -0.09
N ALA A 663 -54.30 11.71 0.25
CA ALA A 663 -54.35 13.17 0.19
C ALA A 663 -55.45 13.72 1.12
N THR A 664 -55.17 14.83 1.80
CA THR A 664 -56.15 15.59 2.61
C THR A 664 -56.77 16.70 1.76
N ASN A 665 -58.10 16.84 1.83
CA ASN A 665 -58.88 17.83 1.06
C ASN A 665 -58.80 17.66 -0.47
N ALA A 666 -58.69 16.43 -0.98
CA ALA A 666 -58.73 16.12 -2.40
C ALA A 666 -60.09 15.55 -2.82
N SER A 667 -60.62 15.99 -3.96
CA SER A 667 -61.82 15.43 -4.60
C SER A 667 -61.51 14.73 -5.92
N LEU A 668 -60.43 15.14 -6.60
CA LEU A 668 -59.96 14.56 -7.86
C LEU A 668 -58.48 14.20 -7.77
N MET A 669 -58.05 13.24 -8.57
CA MET A 669 -56.65 12.87 -8.80
C MET A 669 -56.36 12.69 -10.29
N VAL A 670 -55.10 12.81 -10.70
CA VAL A 670 -54.64 12.49 -12.05
C VAL A 670 -53.33 11.73 -11.94
N ILE A 671 -53.20 10.61 -12.67
CA ILE A 671 -52.06 9.68 -12.59
C ILE A 671 -51.46 9.52 -13.99
N ALA A 672 -50.12 9.48 -14.09
CA ALA A 672 -49.41 9.36 -15.36
C ALA A 672 -48.07 8.59 -15.21
N ASN A 673 -47.57 8.03 -16.31
CA ASN A 673 -46.21 7.47 -16.38
C ASN A 673 -45.16 8.53 -16.79
N ASP A 674 -45.61 9.76 -17.08
CA ASP A 674 -44.80 10.89 -17.50
C ASP A 674 -45.03 12.10 -16.58
N SER A 675 -43.96 12.85 -16.31
CA SER A 675 -43.98 13.95 -15.32
C SER A 675 -44.82 15.15 -15.76
N ASN A 676 -45.10 15.28 -17.06
CA ASN A 676 -45.91 16.33 -17.66
C ASN A 676 -47.40 15.97 -17.77
N PHE A 677 -47.81 14.75 -17.39
CA PHE A 677 -49.22 14.29 -17.44
C PHE A 677 -49.86 14.45 -18.82
N SER A 678 -49.05 14.34 -19.87
CA SER A 678 -49.38 14.65 -21.27
C SER A 678 -50.54 13.84 -21.85
N SER A 679 -50.78 12.64 -21.32
CA SER A 679 -51.89 11.77 -21.71
C SER A 679 -52.93 11.54 -20.61
N ALA A 680 -52.88 12.27 -19.50
CA ALA A 680 -53.66 11.95 -18.30
C ALA A 680 -54.88 12.87 -18.10
N ALA A 681 -55.99 12.28 -17.66
CA ALA A 681 -57.23 12.99 -17.34
C ALA A 681 -57.51 12.96 -15.84
N TRP A 682 -58.10 14.03 -15.31
CA TRP A 682 -58.55 14.08 -13.92
C TRP A 682 -59.69 13.07 -13.71
N GLU A 683 -59.53 12.22 -12.70
CA GLU A 683 -60.51 11.24 -12.24
C GLU A 683 -60.84 11.44 -10.75
N THR A 684 -61.88 10.76 -10.25
CA THR A 684 -62.26 10.81 -8.83
C THR A 684 -61.15 10.24 -7.95
N TYR A 685 -60.83 10.92 -6.85
CA TYR A 685 -59.81 10.46 -5.91
C TYR A 685 -60.20 9.15 -5.21
N THR A 686 -59.30 8.16 -5.22
CA THR A 686 -59.38 6.91 -4.46
C THR A 686 -58.07 6.65 -3.70
N THR A 687 -58.10 5.82 -2.66
CA THR A 687 -56.92 5.48 -1.86
C THR A 687 -56.10 4.31 -2.42
N THR A 688 -56.63 3.57 -3.39
CA THR A 688 -55.89 2.52 -4.12
C THR A 688 -56.28 2.48 -5.60
N LYS A 689 -55.35 2.05 -6.47
CA LYS A 689 -55.56 1.94 -7.92
C LYS A 689 -54.62 0.91 -8.57
N SER A 690 -55.13 0.03 -9.42
CA SER A 690 -54.29 -0.79 -10.31
C SER A 690 -53.77 0.04 -11.49
N TRP A 691 -52.48 -0.05 -11.78
CA TRP A 691 -51.81 0.76 -12.80
C TRP A 691 -50.86 -0.06 -13.66
N THR A 692 -50.74 0.30 -14.94
CA THR A 692 -49.87 -0.39 -15.90
C THR A 692 -48.67 0.46 -16.27
N LEU A 693 -47.47 -0.08 -16.05
CA LEU A 693 -46.19 0.55 -16.33
C LEU A 693 -45.87 0.54 -17.84
N THR A 694 -45.02 1.47 -18.25
CA THR A 694 -44.49 1.54 -19.63
C THR A 694 -43.64 0.30 -19.98
N GLU A 695 -43.51 0.01 -21.27
CA GLU A 695 -42.76 -1.15 -21.78
C GLU A 695 -41.25 -1.06 -21.56
N GLY A 696 -40.59 -2.21 -21.65
CA GLY A 696 -39.14 -2.39 -21.50
C GLY A 696 -38.67 -2.50 -20.04
N ALA A 697 -37.55 -3.18 -19.80
CA ALA A 697 -36.93 -3.24 -18.47
C ALA A 697 -36.46 -1.85 -17.97
N GLY A 698 -36.22 -1.73 -16.67
CA GLY A 698 -35.66 -0.53 -16.02
C GLY A 698 -36.64 0.22 -15.12
N THR A 699 -36.18 1.33 -14.55
CA THR A 699 -36.95 2.14 -13.59
C THR A 699 -38.21 2.71 -14.22
N LYS A 700 -39.35 2.44 -13.60
CA LYS A 700 -40.67 2.95 -13.98
C LYS A 700 -41.17 3.89 -12.89
N THR A 701 -41.46 5.12 -13.26
CA THR A 701 -41.95 6.15 -12.34
C THR A 701 -43.41 6.43 -12.63
N VAL A 702 -44.23 6.48 -11.57
CA VAL A 702 -45.65 6.84 -11.64
C VAL A 702 -45.84 8.17 -10.91
N TYR A 703 -46.42 9.15 -11.58
CA TYR A 703 -46.68 10.48 -11.06
C TYR A 703 -48.16 10.64 -10.71
N VAL A 704 -48.48 11.37 -9.64
CA VAL A 704 -49.85 11.73 -9.26
C VAL A 704 -49.96 13.20 -8.82
N LYS A 705 -51.10 13.85 -9.14
CA LYS A 705 -51.55 15.14 -8.57
C LYS A 705 -52.96 15.01 -8.01
N PHE A 706 -53.30 15.89 -7.07
CA PHE A 706 -54.62 15.96 -6.44
C PHE A 706 -55.22 17.35 -6.58
N ARG A 707 -56.56 17.44 -6.66
CA ARG A 707 -57.29 18.70 -6.78
C ARG A 707 -58.51 18.71 -5.87
N ASN A 708 -58.76 19.85 -5.23
CA ASN A 708 -59.96 20.05 -4.42
C ASN A 708 -61.14 20.62 -5.22
N ALA A 709 -62.33 20.64 -4.61
CA ALA A 709 -63.55 21.12 -5.27
C ALA A 709 -63.52 22.62 -5.63
N ALA A 710 -62.64 23.41 -4.98
CA ALA A 710 -62.44 24.84 -5.26
C ALA A 710 -61.39 25.10 -6.36
N GLY A 711 -60.84 24.05 -6.97
CA GLY A 711 -59.91 24.13 -8.10
C GLY A 711 -58.43 24.24 -7.71
N GLY A 712 -58.09 24.22 -6.42
CA GLY A 712 -56.72 24.22 -5.92
C GLY A 712 -56.02 22.87 -6.16
N GLU A 713 -54.88 22.89 -6.84
CA GLU A 713 -54.10 21.71 -7.22
C GLU A 713 -52.86 21.55 -6.33
N SER A 714 -52.55 20.30 -5.95
CA SER A 714 -51.29 19.95 -5.30
C SER A 714 -50.13 20.03 -6.28
N THR A 715 -48.91 20.06 -5.76
CA THR A 715 -47.71 19.72 -6.56
C THR A 715 -47.77 18.25 -6.99
N ALA A 716 -47.09 17.92 -8.10
CA ALA A 716 -46.93 16.52 -8.51
C ALA A 716 -46.02 15.80 -7.52
N ILE A 717 -46.39 14.59 -7.15
CA ILE A 717 -45.55 13.64 -6.41
C ILE A 717 -45.43 12.35 -7.22
N ASN A 718 -44.46 11.51 -6.90
CA ASN A 718 -44.21 10.28 -7.63
C ASN A 718 -43.64 9.19 -6.73
N ASP A 719 -43.70 7.97 -7.23
CA ASP A 719 -42.94 6.82 -6.72
C ASP A 719 -42.39 6.02 -7.91
N ALA A 720 -41.34 5.22 -7.68
CA ALA A 720 -40.64 4.50 -8.74
C ALA A 720 -40.36 3.04 -8.35
N ILE A 721 -40.43 2.14 -9.33
CA ILE A 721 -40.15 0.71 -9.19
C ILE A 721 -39.32 0.20 -10.36
N SER A 722 -38.36 -0.70 -10.14
CA SER A 722 -37.60 -1.32 -11.23
C SER A 722 -38.37 -2.49 -11.86
N LEU A 723 -38.66 -2.43 -13.16
CA LEU A 723 -39.28 -3.52 -13.91
C LEU A 723 -38.19 -4.44 -14.51
N VAL A 724 -38.18 -5.72 -14.13
CA VAL A 724 -37.22 -6.73 -14.62
C VAL A 724 -37.88 -7.74 -15.57
N GLU A 725 -37.20 -8.13 -16.64
CA GLU A 725 -37.66 -9.18 -17.58
C GLU A 725 -37.27 -10.59 -17.08
N THR A 726 -38.11 -11.59 -17.35
CA THR A 726 -37.81 -13.01 -17.08
C THR A 726 -37.49 -13.77 -18.38
N THR A 727 -36.31 -14.38 -18.44
CA THR A 727 -35.88 -15.21 -19.58
C THR A 727 -36.74 -16.48 -19.68
N GLN A 728 -37.31 -16.75 -20.87
CA GLN A 728 -38.13 -17.94 -21.13
C GLN A 728 -37.27 -19.15 -21.55
N PRO A 729 -37.77 -20.40 -21.41
CA PRO A 729 -37.09 -21.58 -21.94
C PRO A 729 -36.88 -21.51 -23.45
N ALA A 730 -35.76 -22.07 -23.93
CA ALA A 730 -35.44 -22.17 -25.35
C ALA A 730 -35.32 -23.64 -25.76
N THR A 731 -35.83 -23.99 -26.95
CA THR A 731 -35.77 -25.33 -27.53
C THR A 731 -35.30 -25.26 -28.97
N ALA A 732 -34.39 -26.16 -29.38
CA ALA A 732 -33.96 -26.31 -30.76
C ALA A 732 -33.88 -27.78 -31.18
N SER A 733 -33.97 -28.02 -32.48
CA SER A 733 -33.80 -29.36 -33.05
C SER A 733 -32.35 -29.82 -32.97
N ILE A 734 -32.16 -31.11 -32.70
CA ILE A 734 -30.86 -31.80 -32.74
C ILE A 734 -30.97 -33.04 -33.63
N THR A 735 -29.90 -33.40 -34.33
CA THR A 735 -29.84 -34.62 -35.15
C THR A 735 -28.53 -35.37 -34.96
N ALA A 736 -28.52 -36.65 -35.32
CA ALA A 736 -27.30 -37.45 -35.34
C ALA A 736 -26.28 -36.92 -36.36
N GLU A 737 -26.73 -36.46 -37.53
CA GLU A 737 -25.88 -36.08 -38.66
C GLU A 737 -25.21 -34.71 -38.47
N SER A 738 -25.95 -33.72 -37.95
CA SER A 738 -25.48 -32.34 -37.83
C SER A 738 -25.28 -31.89 -36.38
N GLY A 739 -25.71 -32.67 -35.40
CA GLY A 739 -25.81 -32.20 -34.02
C GLY A 739 -26.89 -31.13 -33.89
N GLY A 740 -26.65 -30.13 -33.04
CA GLY A 740 -27.49 -28.94 -32.93
C GLY A 740 -27.06 -28.02 -31.80
N SER A 741 -27.60 -26.80 -31.79
CA SER A 741 -27.34 -25.82 -30.75
C SER A 741 -28.61 -25.11 -30.34
N VAL A 742 -28.74 -24.83 -29.04
CA VAL A 742 -29.82 -24.03 -28.47
C VAL A 742 -29.22 -22.99 -27.54
N SER A 743 -29.68 -21.75 -27.69
CA SER A 743 -29.29 -20.62 -26.84
C SER A 743 -30.55 -19.96 -26.29
N LEU A 744 -30.48 -19.49 -25.05
CA LEU A 744 -31.51 -18.62 -24.51
C LEU A 744 -31.53 -17.28 -25.27
N SER A 745 -32.68 -16.60 -25.27
CA SER A 745 -32.84 -15.30 -25.94
C SER A 745 -31.93 -14.21 -25.39
N ASP A 746 -31.51 -14.35 -24.13
CA ASP A 746 -30.55 -13.45 -23.46
C ASP A 746 -29.09 -13.90 -23.62
N SER A 747 -28.83 -14.98 -24.37
CA SER A 747 -27.52 -15.59 -24.62
C SER A 747 -26.75 -16.05 -23.37
N ARG A 748 -27.41 -16.12 -22.20
CA ARG A 748 -26.75 -16.43 -20.92
C ARG A 748 -26.36 -17.89 -20.76
N ALA A 749 -27.05 -18.78 -21.49
CA ALA A 749 -26.72 -20.19 -21.56
C ALA A 749 -26.88 -20.68 -23.00
N THR A 750 -25.90 -21.46 -23.47
CA THR A 750 -25.91 -22.12 -24.76
C THR A 750 -25.46 -23.57 -24.63
N LEU A 751 -26.25 -24.48 -25.19
CA LEU A 751 -25.92 -25.89 -25.36
C LEU A 751 -25.46 -26.10 -26.80
N THR A 752 -24.36 -26.80 -26.99
CA THR A 752 -23.89 -27.25 -28.31
C THR A 752 -23.66 -28.75 -28.29
N MET A 753 -24.41 -29.47 -29.13
CA MET A 753 -24.26 -30.90 -29.34
C MET A 753 -23.56 -31.13 -30.68
N PRO A 754 -22.37 -31.78 -30.70
CA PRO A 754 -21.70 -32.09 -31.96
C PRO A 754 -22.40 -33.20 -32.73
N ALA A 755 -22.12 -33.30 -34.03
CA ALA A 755 -22.55 -34.43 -34.85
C ALA A 755 -22.07 -35.77 -34.25
N GLY A 756 -22.99 -36.73 -34.18
CA GLY A 756 -22.77 -38.05 -33.55
C GLY A 756 -22.88 -38.06 -32.02
N ALA A 757 -23.26 -36.97 -31.35
CA ALA A 757 -23.50 -36.99 -29.90
C ALA A 757 -24.74 -37.82 -29.52
N VAL A 758 -25.72 -37.91 -30.43
CA VAL A 758 -26.97 -38.68 -30.28
C VAL A 758 -27.19 -39.59 -31.49
N SER A 759 -28.01 -40.63 -31.32
CA SER A 759 -28.26 -41.68 -32.32
C SER A 759 -29.44 -41.40 -33.27
N GLY A 760 -30.13 -40.27 -33.13
CA GLY A 760 -31.29 -39.92 -33.96
C GLY A 760 -31.66 -38.44 -33.89
N SER A 761 -32.87 -38.10 -34.35
CA SER A 761 -33.38 -36.73 -34.35
C SER A 761 -34.30 -36.46 -33.17
N GLY A 762 -34.28 -35.22 -32.69
CA GLY A 762 -35.17 -34.76 -31.63
C GLY A 762 -34.92 -33.30 -31.27
N SER A 763 -35.00 -32.96 -30.00
CA SER A 763 -34.85 -31.57 -29.54
C SER A 763 -34.09 -31.48 -28.21
N ALA A 764 -33.33 -30.40 -28.05
CA ALA A 764 -32.73 -30.02 -26.79
C ALA A 764 -33.36 -28.72 -26.26
N THR A 765 -33.48 -28.62 -24.94
CA THR A 765 -34.15 -27.53 -24.24
C THR A 765 -33.28 -27.01 -23.10
N ILE A 766 -33.22 -25.69 -22.96
CA ILE A 766 -32.66 -24.98 -21.80
C ILE A 766 -33.82 -24.31 -21.06
N SER A 767 -33.99 -24.60 -19.78
CA SER A 767 -35.03 -23.98 -18.93
C SER A 767 -34.40 -23.26 -17.74
N PRO A 768 -34.52 -21.93 -17.63
CA PRO A 768 -34.14 -21.22 -16.40
C PRO A 768 -34.95 -21.72 -15.20
N LYS A 769 -34.29 -21.92 -14.05
CA LYS A 769 -34.92 -22.38 -12.81
C LYS A 769 -35.00 -21.23 -11.83
N THR A 770 -36.18 -21.05 -11.24
CA THR A 770 -36.42 -20.04 -10.17
C THR A 770 -36.48 -20.66 -8.77
N ASN A 771 -36.66 -21.98 -8.68
CA ASN A 771 -36.61 -22.75 -7.44
C ASN A 771 -35.46 -23.76 -7.56
N TYR A 772 -34.39 -23.55 -6.81
CA TYR A 772 -33.19 -24.38 -6.82
C TYR A 772 -32.55 -24.43 -5.42
N GLN A 773 -31.70 -25.43 -5.18
CA GLN A 773 -30.93 -25.51 -3.92
C GLN A 773 -29.90 -24.39 -3.84
N ALA A 774 -29.74 -23.80 -2.66
CA ALA A 774 -28.74 -22.76 -2.42
C ALA A 774 -27.33 -23.26 -2.73
N ALA A 775 -26.43 -22.33 -3.07
CA ALA A 775 -25.02 -22.66 -3.24
C ALA A 775 -24.40 -23.19 -1.93
N PRO A 776 -23.35 -24.03 -2.01
CA PRO A 776 -22.56 -24.39 -0.85
C PRO A 776 -22.04 -23.16 -0.10
N SER A 777 -21.81 -23.31 1.21
CA SER A 777 -21.27 -22.23 2.04
C SER A 777 -19.98 -21.65 1.44
N GLY A 778 -19.87 -20.33 1.37
CA GLY A 778 -18.73 -19.62 0.79
C GLY A 778 -18.74 -19.49 -0.75
N LEU A 779 -19.75 -20.03 -1.44
CA LEU A 779 -19.92 -19.88 -2.88
C LEU A 779 -21.18 -19.06 -3.21
N GLY A 780 -21.09 -18.21 -4.23
CA GLY A 780 -22.19 -17.44 -4.78
C GLY A 780 -22.60 -17.96 -6.16
N ILE A 781 -23.90 -18.05 -6.43
CA ILE A 781 -24.42 -18.36 -7.77
C ILE A 781 -24.37 -17.10 -8.61
N VAL A 782 -23.63 -17.14 -9.72
CA VAL A 782 -23.49 -15.99 -10.64
C VAL A 782 -24.86 -15.57 -11.16
N GLY A 783 -25.25 -14.33 -10.84
CA GLY A 783 -26.52 -13.71 -11.20
C GLY A 783 -27.75 -14.41 -10.62
N GLY A 784 -27.57 -15.32 -9.65
CA GLY A 784 -28.64 -16.20 -9.17
C GLY A 784 -29.23 -17.07 -10.28
N LYS A 785 -28.46 -17.41 -11.31
CA LYS A 785 -28.97 -18.12 -12.48
C LYS A 785 -28.62 -19.60 -12.45
N VAL A 786 -29.67 -20.43 -12.45
CA VAL A 786 -29.58 -21.88 -12.57
C VAL A 786 -30.35 -22.32 -13.80
N TYR A 787 -29.79 -23.26 -14.56
CA TYR A 787 -30.35 -23.72 -15.82
C TYR A 787 -30.51 -25.23 -15.81
N ASP A 788 -31.67 -25.69 -16.21
CA ASP A 788 -32.00 -27.10 -16.43
C ASP A 788 -31.86 -27.43 -17.92
N PHE A 789 -31.00 -28.39 -18.25
CA PHE A 789 -30.75 -28.80 -19.62
C PHE A 789 -31.34 -30.18 -19.85
N THR A 790 -32.13 -30.34 -20.91
CA THR A 790 -32.72 -31.63 -21.27
C THR A 790 -32.64 -31.85 -22.78
N ALA A 791 -32.67 -33.10 -23.21
CA ALA A 791 -32.89 -33.42 -24.62
C ALA A 791 -33.73 -34.69 -24.78
N THR A 792 -34.45 -34.75 -25.89
CA THR A 792 -35.18 -35.94 -26.33
C THR A 792 -34.77 -36.34 -27.73
N VAL A 793 -34.69 -37.64 -27.99
CA VAL A 793 -34.47 -38.23 -29.31
C VAL A 793 -35.52 -39.32 -29.50
N ASN A 794 -36.27 -39.27 -30.59
CA ASN A 794 -37.42 -40.17 -30.81
C ASN A 794 -38.40 -40.21 -29.61
N ASN A 795 -38.65 -39.06 -28.97
CA ASN A 795 -39.46 -38.89 -27.76
C ASN A 795 -38.94 -39.61 -26.49
N LEU A 796 -37.70 -40.09 -26.48
CA LEU A 796 -37.04 -40.64 -25.30
C LEU A 796 -36.00 -39.66 -24.76
N ALA A 797 -35.91 -39.55 -23.44
CA ALA A 797 -34.92 -38.70 -22.79
C ALA A 797 -33.48 -39.18 -23.10
N VAL A 798 -32.60 -38.25 -23.42
CA VAL A 798 -31.18 -38.53 -23.64
C VAL A 798 -30.49 -38.60 -22.28
N THR A 799 -30.11 -39.80 -21.85
CA THR A 799 -29.42 -40.03 -20.57
C THR A 799 -27.92 -40.23 -20.71
N ASN A 800 -27.42 -40.52 -21.92
CA ASN A 800 -26.00 -40.71 -22.21
C ASN A 800 -25.64 -40.03 -23.55
N PHE A 801 -24.42 -39.52 -23.65
CA PHE A 801 -23.88 -38.96 -24.89
C PHE A 801 -22.82 -39.87 -25.49
N SER A 802 -22.85 -40.05 -26.81
CA SER A 802 -21.80 -40.79 -27.53
C SER A 802 -20.56 -39.92 -27.81
N ARG A 803 -20.69 -38.59 -27.64
CA ARG A 803 -19.60 -37.60 -27.74
C ARG A 803 -19.86 -36.48 -26.74
N ALA A 804 -18.80 -35.84 -26.25
CA ALA A 804 -18.91 -34.75 -25.27
C ALA A 804 -19.79 -33.60 -25.78
N VAL A 805 -20.69 -33.13 -24.94
CA VAL A 805 -21.61 -32.01 -25.20
C VAL A 805 -21.04 -30.77 -24.51
N THR A 806 -21.12 -29.61 -25.15
CA THR A 806 -20.52 -28.37 -24.63
C THR A 806 -21.60 -27.42 -24.11
N LEU A 807 -21.39 -26.89 -22.90
CA LEU A 807 -22.16 -25.78 -22.35
C LEU A 807 -21.30 -24.51 -22.35
N ASN A 808 -21.90 -23.40 -22.76
CA ASN A 808 -21.33 -22.07 -22.62
C ASN A 808 -22.27 -21.23 -21.75
N PHE A 809 -21.73 -20.61 -20.72
CA PHE A 809 -22.43 -19.62 -19.91
C PHE A 809 -21.78 -18.26 -20.11
N THR A 810 -22.59 -17.23 -20.26
CA THR A 810 -22.12 -15.84 -20.29
C THR A 810 -22.65 -15.09 -19.08
N TYR A 811 -21.81 -14.24 -18.53
CA TYR A 811 -22.16 -13.37 -17.43
C TYR A 811 -21.83 -11.92 -17.76
N ASN A 812 -22.31 -11.02 -16.93
CA ASN A 812 -21.90 -9.64 -16.93
C ASN A 812 -21.41 -9.26 -15.53
N ASN A 813 -20.77 -8.11 -15.47
CA ASN A 813 -20.18 -7.54 -14.27
C ASN A 813 -21.13 -7.45 -13.07
N ASN A 814 -22.45 -7.32 -13.30
CA ASN A 814 -23.44 -7.27 -12.22
C ASN A 814 -23.77 -8.65 -11.64
N ASP A 815 -23.56 -9.73 -12.40
CA ASP A 815 -23.87 -11.08 -11.94
C ASP A 815 -22.85 -11.65 -10.96
N VAL A 816 -21.64 -11.10 -10.99
CA VAL A 816 -20.47 -11.53 -10.22
C VAL A 816 -20.13 -10.54 -9.10
N VAL A 817 -21.01 -9.57 -8.84
CA VAL A 817 -20.85 -8.65 -7.70
C VAL A 817 -20.83 -9.47 -6.41
N GLY A 818 -19.73 -9.35 -5.66
CA GLY A 818 -19.49 -10.12 -4.45
C GLY A 818 -19.07 -11.57 -4.70
N ILE A 819 -18.59 -11.90 -5.91
CA ILE A 819 -18.05 -13.21 -6.29
C ILE A 819 -16.68 -13.01 -6.94
N ASN A 820 -15.68 -13.80 -6.53
CA ASN A 820 -14.33 -13.76 -7.10
C ASN A 820 -14.34 -14.42 -8.49
N GLU A 821 -14.15 -13.61 -9.54
CA GLU A 821 -14.18 -14.08 -10.92
C GLU A 821 -13.09 -15.11 -11.23
N SER A 822 -11.92 -15.01 -10.58
CA SER A 822 -10.82 -15.97 -10.74
C SER A 822 -11.17 -17.38 -10.25
N THR A 823 -12.21 -17.51 -9.43
CA THR A 823 -12.64 -18.78 -8.82
C THR A 823 -13.85 -19.40 -9.51
N LEU A 824 -14.36 -18.77 -10.56
CA LEU A 824 -15.56 -19.24 -11.25
C LEU A 824 -15.35 -20.64 -11.83
N ALA A 825 -16.30 -21.52 -11.52
CA ALA A 825 -16.41 -22.85 -12.09
C ALA A 825 -17.88 -23.18 -12.37
N VAL A 826 -18.13 -24.11 -13.29
CA VAL A 826 -19.44 -24.69 -13.48
C VAL A 826 -19.64 -25.80 -12.45
N TYR A 827 -20.82 -25.82 -11.84
CA TYR A 827 -21.29 -26.84 -10.92
C TYR A 827 -22.52 -27.51 -11.52
N TYR A 828 -22.68 -28.80 -11.24
CA TYR A 828 -23.89 -29.55 -11.59
C TYR A 828 -24.58 -30.01 -10.31
N PHE A 829 -25.91 -30.09 -10.35
CA PHE A 829 -26.69 -30.59 -9.23
C PHE A 829 -26.81 -32.11 -9.32
N ASP A 830 -26.34 -32.81 -8.28
CA ASP A 830 -26.55 -34.25 -8.17
C ASP A 830 -27.88 -34.54 -7.48
N GLU A 831 -28.85 -35.05 -8.23
CA GLU A 831 -30.20 -35.31 -7.72
C GLU A 831 -30.23 -36.42 -6.66
N ALA A 832 -29.28 -37.36 -6.70
CA ALA A 832 -29.23 -38.47 -5.74
C ALA A 832 -28.83 -37.99 -4.34
N SER A 833 -27.78 -37.17 -4.25
CA SER A 833 -27.27 -36.63 -2.98
C SER A 833 -27.84 -35.26 -2.60
N GLN A 834 -28.60 -34.61 -3.50
CA GLN A 834 -29.17 -33.27 -3.32
C GLN A 834 -28.12 -32.18 -3.06
N VAL A 835 -26.91 -32.32 -3.61
CA VAL A 835 -25.83 -31.34 -3.47
C VAL A 835 -25.27 -30.86 -4.81
N TRP A 836 -24.67 -29.68 -4.79
CA TRP A 836 -23.91 -29.13 -5.90
C TRP A 836 -22.49 -29.73 -5.93
N LEU A 837 -22.09 -30.28 -7.07
CA LEU A 837 -20.76 -30.85 -7.30
C LEU A 837 -20.00 -30.02 -8.34
N LYS A 838 -18.72 -29.72 -8.05
CA LYS A 838 -17.87 -28.92 -8.94
C LYS A 838 -17.51 -29.72 -10.19
N LEU A 839 -17.80 -29.18 -11.36
CA LEU A 839 -17.41 -29.76 -12.65
C LEU A 839 -16.12 -29.13 -13.20
N GLY A 840 -15.88 -27.85 -12.90
CA GLY A 840 -14.77 -27.07 -13.45
C GLY A 840 -15.21 -26.22 -14.65
N GLY A 841 -14.31 -26.01 -15.61
CA GLY A 841 -14.57 -25.20 -16.81
C GLY A 841 -13.38 -24.30 -17.14
N SER A 842 -13.34 -23.81 -18.37
CA SER A 842 -12.37 -22.81 -18.80
C SER A 842 -13.04 -21.43 -18.80
N THR A 843 -12.48 -20.52 -18.01
CA THR A 843 -12.97 -19.15 -17.85
C THR A 843 -12.23 -18.23 -18.81
N ASP A 844 -12.97 -17.49 -19.60
CA ASP A 844 -12.52 -16.39 -20.44
C ASP A 844 -13.07 -15.09 -19.82
N ALA A 845 -12.31 -14.54 -18.87
CA ALA A 845 -12.67 -13.35 -18.12
C ALA A 845 -12.74 -12.08 -19.00
N LEU A 846 -11.99 -12.04 -20.11
CA LEU A 846 -12.03 -10.91 -21.05
C LEU A 846 -13.38 -10.81 -21.79
N ASN A 847 -14.02 -11.96 -22.02
CA ASN A 847 -15.32 -12.04 -22.72
C ASN A 847 -16.48 -12.45 -21.79
N ASN A 848 -16.28 -12.43 -20.46
CA ASN A 848 -17.24 -12.84 -19.43
C ASN A 848 -17.94 -14.18 -19.74
N LYS A 849 -17.14 -15.19 -20.09
CA LYS A 849 -17.64 -16.47 -20.58
C LYS A 849 -16.98 -17.63 -19.85
N ILE A 850 -17.75 -18.67 -19.53
CA ILE A 850 -17.22 -19.95 -19.05
C ILE A 850 -17.73 -21.10 -19.90
N THR A 851 -16.81 -21.99 -20.29
CA THR A 851 -17.08 -23.12 -21.17
C THR A 851 -16.76 -24.43 -20.48
N VAL A 852 -17.65 -25.43 -20.59
CA VAL A 852 -17.45 -26.76 -19.99
C VAL A 852 -18.03 -27.87 -20.85
N THR A 853 -17.45 -29.07 -20.76
CA THR A 853 -17.98 -30.29 -21.38
C THR A 853 -18.71 -31.15 -20.35
N ILE A 854 -19.88 -31.66 -20.70
CA ILE A 854 -20.75 -32.47 -19.82
C ILE A 854 -20.89 -33.91 -20.31
N SER A 855 -21.10 -34.82 -19.37
CA SER A 855 -21.34 -36.25 -19.61
C SER A 855 -22.80 -36.69 -19.45
N HIS A 856 -23.62 -35.85 -18.82
CA HIS A 856 -25.05 -36.08 -18.59
C HIS A 856 -25.80 -34.75 -18.48
N PHE A 857 -27.13 -34.81 -18.56
CA PHE A 857 -28.03 -33.67 -18.36
C PHE A 857 -28.55 -33.60 -16.92
N THR A 858 -28.59 -32.38 -16.37
CA THR A 858 -29.10 -32.03 -15.04
C THR A 858 -29.23 -30.49 -14.95
N GLN A 859 -29.34 -29.95 -13.74
CA GLN A 859 -29.23 -28.53 -13.47
C GLN A 859 -27.76 -28.09 -13.35
N PHE A 860 -27.42 -26.97 -13.97
CA PHE A 860 -26.09 -26.38 -13.92
C PHE A 860 -26.15 -24.91 -13.50
N ALA A 861 -25.10 -24.48 -12.82
CA ALA A 861 -24.91 -23.10 -12.40
C ALA A 861 -23.43 -22.74 -12.47
N VAL A 862 -23.13 -21.47 -12.71
CA VAL A 862 -21.78 -20.93 -12.53
C VAL A 862 -21.69 -20.41 -11.10
N MET A 863 -20.66 -20.82 -10.36
CA MET A 863 -20.43 -20.37 -9.00
C MET A 863 -18.97 -19.99 -8.80
N GLY A 864 -18.72 -19.03 -7.92
CA GLY A 864 -17.38 -18.67 -7.44
C GLY A 864 -17.40 -18.37 -5.95
N GLN A 865 -16.22 -18.24 -5.36
CA GLN A 865 -16.06 -17.84 -3.97
C GLN A 865 -16.68 -16.47 -3.75
N THR A 866 -17.50 -16.33 -2.72
CA THR A 866 -18.06 -15.02 -2.38
C THR A 866 -16.97 -14.12 -1.82
N VAL A 867 -16.84 -12.91 -2.38
CA VAL A 867 -16.00 -11.83 -1.85
C VAL A 867 -16.93 -10.87 -1.14
N ALA A 868 -16.92 -10.89 0.19
CA ALA A 868 -17.65 -9.89 0.95
C ALA A 868 -17.21 -8.49 0.50
N GLY A 869 -18.12 -7.54 0.28
CA GLY A 869 -17.78 -6.13 0.04
C GLY A 869 -17.17 -5.77 -1.31
N SER A 870 -17.14 -6.65 -2.33
CA SER A 870 -16.63 -6.30 -3.67
C SER A 870 -17.42 -5.15 -4.33
N GLY A 871 -16.71 -4.21 -4.96
CA GLY A 871 -17.24 -2.99 -5.56
C GLY A 871 -17.53 -1.87 -4.54
N GLU A 872 -17.36 -2.13 -3.25
CA GLU A 872 -17.59 -1.15 -2.21
C GLU A 872 -16.41 -0.18 -2.08
N LEU A 873 -16.75 1.05 -1.71
CA LEU A 873 -15.77 2.02 -1.25
C LEU A 873 -15.71 1.94 0.26
N ILE A 874 -14.56 1.61 0.79
CA ILE A 874 -14.36 1.43 2.22
C ILE A 874 -13.25 2.33 2.73
N LYS A 875 -13.34 2.70 4.00
CA LYS A 875 -12.29 3.37 4.76
C LYS A 875 -12.32 2.88 6.20
N LEU A 876 -11.25 3.07 6.96
CA LEU A 876 -11.32 2.76 8.39
C LEU A 876 -12.25 3.73 9.11
N ILE A 877 -12.87 3.25 10.18
CA ILE A 877 -13.54 4.11 11.15
C ILE A 877 -12.53 5.13 11.68
N CYS A 878 -12.80 6.41 11.42
CA CYS A 878 -11.94 7.50 11.87
C CYS A 878 -12.43 8.09 13.19
N PRO A 879 -11.52 8.35 14.14
CA PRO A 879 -11.76 9.30 15.23
C PRO A 879 -12.25 10.66 14.69
N ALA A 880 -13.12 11.34 15.44
CA ALA A 880 -13.69 12.63 15.03
C ALA A 880 -12.64 13.72 14.76
N ASN A 881 -11.45 13.58 15.34
CA ASN A 881 -10.29 14.48 15.27
C ASN A 881 -9.14 13.92 14.42
N ALA A 882 -9.33 12.83 13.67
CA ALA A 882 -8.29 12.24 12.83
C ALA A 882 -7.75 13.24 11.79
N ALA A 883 -6.41 13.36 11.72
CA ALA A 883 -5.68 14.27 10.84
C ALA A 883 -5.96 13.97 9.35
N VAL A 884 -5.64 14.91 8.46
CA VAL A 884 -5.84 14.73 7.01
C VAL A 884 -4.95 13.65 6.40
N SER A 885 -3.80 13.38 7.01
CA SER A 885 -2.84 12.33 6.66
C SER A 885 -3.11 11.00 7.38
N ASP A 886 -4.10 10.94 8.27
CA ASP A 886 -4.39 9.73 9.04
C ASP A 886 -4.76 8.58 8.08
N PRO A 887 -4.14 7.39 8.20
CA PRO A 887 -4.42 6.24 7.33
C PRO A 887 -5.91 5.88 7.26
N CYS A 888 -6.71 6.24 8.27
CA CYS A 888 -8.15 6.03 8.25
C CYS A 888 -8.89 6.89 7.20
N LYS A 889 -8.28 7.99 6.74
CA LYS A 889 -8.80 8.87 5.69
C LYS A 889 -8.58 8.28 4.29
N ALA A 890 -7.69 7.30 4.15
CA ALA A 890 -7.52 6.57 2.90
C ALA A 890 -8.83 5.89 2.52
N VAL A 891 -9.23 6.08 1.27
CA VAL A 891 -10.37 5.40 0.67
C VAL A 891 -9.83 4.28 -0.20
N TYR A 892 -10.48 3.14 -0.12
CA TYR A 892 -10.15 1.96 -0.89
C TYR A 892 -11.34 1.54 -1.73
N TYR A 893 -11.07 1.00 -2.92
CA TYR A 893 -12.02 0.27 -3.72
C TYR A 893 -11.79 -1.23 -3.53
N VAL A 894 -12.80 -2.00 -3.15
CA VAL A 894 -12.66 -3.45 -3.07
C VAL A 894 -12.87 -4.05 -4.46
N GLY A 895 -11.82 -4.67 -5.01
CA GLY A 895 -11.83 -5.34 -6.31
C GLY A 895 -12.65 -6.64 -6.31
N ARG A 896 -12.92 -7.19 -7.49
CA ARG A 896 -13.53 -8.53 -7.64
C ARG A 896 -12.58 -9.66 -7.29
N ASP A 897 -11.28 -9.41 -7.39
CA ASP A 897 -10.22 -10.30 -6.96
C ASP A 897 -10.10 -10.45 -5.42
N GLY A 898 -10.89 -9.70 -4.65
CA GLY A 898 -10.83 -9.69 -3.19
C GLY A 898 -9.72 -8.81 -2.62
N LYS A 899 -9.07 -8.01 -3.45
CA LYS A 899 -8.07 -7.04 -3.01
C LYS A 899 -8.66 -5.65 -2.85
N ARG A 900 -8.00 -4.78 -2.09
CA ARG A 900 -8.35 -3.36 -1.95
C ARG A 900 -7.39 -2.50 -2.77
N TYR A 901 -7.94 -1.59 -3.54
CA TYR A 901 -7.20 -0.67 -4.41
C TYR A 901 -7.23 0.73 -3.82
N VAL A 902 -6.05 1.33 -3.66
CA VAL A 902 -5.88 2.60 -2.96
C VAL A 902 -6.13 3.74 -3.93
N PHE A 903 -6.91 4.76 -3.55
CA PHE A 903 -6.91 6.02 -4.29
C PHE A 903 -5.71 6.86 -3.84
N PRO A 904 -4.75 7.17 -4.73
CA PRO A 904 -3.53 7.89 -4.34
C PRO A 904 -3.80 9.30 -3.78
N ASN A 905 -4.90 9.93 -4.22
CA ASN A 905 -5.32 11.23 -3.72
C ASN A 905 -6.81 11.46 -4.03
N GLN A 906 -7.35 12.53 -3.44
CA GLN A 906 -8.73 12.95 -3.62
C GLN A 906 -9.08 13.24 -5.09
N LYS A 907 -8.17 13.77 -5.91
CA LYS A 907 -8.46 14.08 -7.31
C LYS A 907 -8.65 12.81 -8.15
N THR A 908 -7.84 11.77 -7.91
CA THR A 908 -8.08 10.44 -8.48
C THR A 908 -9.44 9.91 -8.06
N TYR A 909 -9.80 9.98 -6.78
CA TYR A 909 -11.13 9.57 -6.31
C TYR A 909 -12.26 10.34 -7.00
N LEU A 910 -12.16 11.66 -7.07
CA LEU A 910 -13.16 12.53 -7.68
C LEU A 910 -13.25 12.40 -9.21
N SER A 911 -12.27 11.76 -9.85
CA SER A 911 -12.36 11.37 -11.26
C SER A 911 -13.33 10.18 -11.46
N TRP A 912 -13.51 9.35 -10.42
CA TRP A 912 -14.39 8.17 -10.43
C TRP A 912 -15.75 8.43 -9.78
N TYR A 913 -15.78 9.17 -8.68
CA TYR A 913 -16.98 9.37 -7.84
C TYR A 913 -17.23 10.85 -7.56
N PRO A 914 -18.50 11.30 -7.48
CA PRO A 914 -18.80 12.73 -7.32
C PRO A 914 -18.56 13.26 -5.90
N ASP A 915 -18.66 12.40 -4.89
CA ASP A 915 -18.55 12.73 -3.47
C ASP A 915 -18.22 11.45 -2.67
N PHE A 916 -18.03 11.60 -1.34
CA PHE A 916 -17.67 10.51 -0.44
C PHE A 916 -18.88 9.86 0.28
N LEU A 917 -20.12 10.16 -0.13
CA LEU A 917 -21.32 9.73 0.61
C LEU A 917 -21.51 8.21 0.63
N THR A 918 -20.98 7.52 -0.37
CA THR A 918 -21.09 6.05 -0.50
C THR A 918 -19.94 5.30 0.19
N VAL A 919 -18.99 6.00 0.79
CA VAL A 919 -17.84 5.37 1.47
C VAL A 919 -18.27 4.82 2.83
N LYS A 920 -18.11 3.51 3.01
CA LYS A 920 -18.43 2.81 4.25
C LYS A 920 -17.24 2.81 5.20
N ALA A 921 -17.51 3.09 6.47
CA ALA A 921 -16.51 2.94 7.52
C ALA A 921 -16.49 1.48 8.00
N VAL A 922 -15.30 0.87 8.02
CA VAL A 922 -15.07 -0.51 8.46
C VAL A 922 -14.02 -0.55 9.57
N THR A 923 -14.02 -1.62 10.38
CA THR A 923 -12.97 -1.82 11.39
C THR A 923 -11.64 -2.22 10.74
N ALA A 924 -10.53 -2.10 11.47
CA ALA A 924 -9.24 -2.59 11.00
C ALA A 924 -9.27 -4.09 10.65
N GLN A 925 -9.96 -4.89 11.46
CA GLN A 925 -10.17 -6.33 11.24
C GLN A 925 -10.98 -6.62 9.96
N GLN A 926 -11.91 -5.76 9.59
CA GLN A 926 -12.66 -5.90 8.34
C GLN A 926 -11.82 -5.44 7.14
N LEU A 927 -11.04 -4.37 7.30
CA LEU A 927 -10.17 -3.88 6.23
C LEU A 927 -9.04 -4.88 5.92
N SER A 928 -8.48 -5.57 6.92
CA SER A 928 -7.40 -6.55 6.75
C SER A 928 -7.83 -7.81 5.99
N GLN A 929 -9.14 -8.05 5.82
CA GLN A 929 -9.65 -9.14 4.97
C GLN A 929 -9.40 -8.91 3.48
N TYR A 930 -8.99 -7.70 3.09
CA TYR A 930 -8.70 -7.33 1.71
C TYR A 930 -7.21 -6.96 1.58
N PRO A 931 -6.37 -7.85 1.01
CA PRO A 931 -4.97 -7.53 0.68
C PRO A 931 -4.88 -6.35 -0.29
N ILE A 932 -3.77 -5.63 -0.32
CA ILE A 932 -3.61 -4.50 -1.25
C ILE A 932 -3.44 -5.02 -2.69
N GLY A 933 -4.22 -4.48 -3.64
CA GLY A 933 -4.17 -4.83 -5.05
C GLY A 933 -3.42 -3.83 -5.94
N GLY A 934 -3.06 -2.68 -5.38
CA GLY A 934 -2.36 -1.59 -6.07
C GLY A 934 -3.15 -0.28 -6.08
N ASN A 935 -2.66 0.71 -6.83
CA ASN A 935 -3.25 2.05 -6.85
C ASN A 935 -4.28 2.23 -7.97
N VAL A 936 -5.37 2.92 -7.68
CA VAL A 936 -6.35 3.38 -8.68
C VAL A 936 -5.74 4.50 -9.52
N THR A 937 -5.87 4.41 -10.84
CA THR A 937 -5.48 5.44 -11.80
C THR A 937 -6.62 6.42 -12.05
N TYR A 938 -6.35 7.61 -12.57
CA TYR A 938 -7.42 8.55 -12.96
C TYR A 938 -8.38 7.89 -13.94
N ARG A 939 -9.67 8.19 -13.80
CA ARG A 939 -10.67 7.64 -14.69
C ARG A 939 -10.42 8.09 -16.14
N PRO A 940 -10.36 7.18 -17.12
CA PRO A 940 -10.20 7.53 -18.52
C PRO A 940 -11.22 8.56 -18.99
N GLY A 941 -10.77 9.51 -19.82
CA GLY A 941 -11.64 10.53 -20.40
C GLY A 941 -12.22 11.54 -19.41
N THR A 942 -11.66 11.72 -18.22
CA THR A 942 -12.17 12.70 -17.24
C THR A 942 -11.28 13.94 -17.10
N ARG A 943 -9.99 13.73 -16.88
CA ARG A 943 -8.93 14.74 -16.72
C ARG A 943 -7.78 14.45 -17.69
N MET A 944 -6.96 15.46 -17.92
CA MET A 944 -5.61 15.30 -18.49
C MET A 944 -4.61 15.32 -17.36
N LEU A 945 -3.46 14.67 -17.53
CA LEU A 945 -2.43 14.57 -16.49
C LEU A 945 -1.12 15.19 -16.96
N LYS A 946 -0.35 15.71 -16.02
CA LYS A 946 1.02 16.18 -16.22
C LYS A 946 1.89 15.67 -15.10
N ILE A 947 3.10 15.22 -15.39
CA ILE A 947 4.05 14.76 -14.37
C ILE A 947 5.01 15.91 -14.08
N GLN A 948 5.39 16.12 -12.83
CA GLN A 948 6.21 17.27 -12.44
C GLN A 948 7.62 17.27 -13.04
N SER A 949 8.18 16.08 -13.33
CA SER A 949 9.48 15.90 -14.00
C SER A 949 9.41 15.93 -15.53
N ASP A 950 8.22 16.08 -16.12
CA ASP A 950 8.01 15.99 -17.57
C ASP A 950 7.22 17.19 -18.10
N ASN A 951 7.67 17.76 -19.22
CA ASN A 951 7.01 18.90 -19.84
C ASN A 951 5.74 18.52 -20.64
N GLN A 952 5.44 17.24 -20.83
CA GLN A 952 4.29 16.76 -21.59
C GLN A 952 2.96 16.80 -20.81
N VAL A 953 1.84 16.80 -21.55
CA VAL A 953 0.47 16.66 -21.02
C VAL A 953 -0.17 15.44 -21.68
N TYR A 954 -0.85 14.62 -20.87
CA TYR A 954 -1.34 13.31 -21.24
C TYR A 954 -2.86 13.22 -21.11
N VAL A 955 -3.53 12.51 -22.03
CA VAL A 955 -4.87 11.96 -21.78
C VAL A 955 -4.76 10.57 -21.18
N VAL A 956 -5.75 10.16 -20.40
CA VAL A 956 -5.80 8.82 -19.78
C VAL A 956 -6.73 7.91 -20.58
N ASP A 957 -6.23 6.74 -20.98
CA ASP A 957 -6.97 5.65 -21.61
C ASP A 957 -7.14 4.47 -20.63
N ARG A 958 -7.97 3.49 -21.00
CA ARG A 958 -8.29 2.32 -20.14
C ARG A 958 -7.03 1.63 -19.61
N GLY A 959 -7.06 1.23 -18.34
CA GLY A 959 -5.97 0.50 -17.70
C GLY A 959 -4.77 1.39 -17.37
N GLY A 960 -5.01 2.69 -17.14
CA GLY A 960 -3.98 3.64 -16.73
C GLY A 960 -2.97 3.97 -17.82
N VAL A 961 -3.36 3.98 -19.10
CA VAL A 961 -2.45 4.31 -20.20
C VAL A 961 -2.43 5.82 -20.44
N LEU A 962 -1.27 6.45 -20.31
CA LEU A 962 -1.06 7.86 -20.61
C LEU A 962 -0.62 8.04 -22.06
N ARG A 963 -1.38 8.85 -22.81
CA ARG A 963 -1.09 9.18 -24.21
C ARG A 963 -0.83 10.68 -24.32
N TRP A 964 0.39 11.05 -24.73
CA TRP A 964 0.81 12.45 -24.76
C TRP A 964 0.12 13.21 -25.91
N ILE A 965 -0.26 14.47 -25.64
CA ILE A 965 -0.93 15.32 -26.62
C ILE A 965 0.10 16.05 -27.47
N ALA A 966 0.05 15.87 -28.79
CA ALA A 966 1.09 16.35 -29.68
C ALA A 966 1.15 17.88 -29.84
N ALA A 967 0.02 18.57 -29.68
CA ALA A 967 -0.06 20.02 -29.82
C ALA A 967 -1.28 20.61 -29.09
N GLU A 968 -1.16 21.88 -28.67
CA GLU A 968 -2.25 22.63 -28.00
C GLU A 968 -3.59 22.64 -28.77
N PRO A 969 -3.64 22.81 -30.11
CA PRO A 969 -4.91 22.72 -30.85
C PRO A 969 -5.64 21.38 -30.69
N VAL A 970 -4.91 20.28 -30.47
CA VAL A 970 -5.48 18.95 -30.21
C VAL A 970 -6.12 18.91 -28.83
N ALA A 971 -5.47 19.49 -27.81
CA ALA A 971 -6.06 19.63 -26.47
C ALA A 971 -7.33 20.51 -26.48
N VAL A 972 -7.33 21.61 -27.24
CA VAL A 972 -8.50 22.48 -27.43
C VAL A 972 -9.63 21.74 -28.13
N ALA A 973 -9.33 20.92 -29.14
CA ALA A 973 -10.34 20.13 -29.85
C ALA A 973 -10.97 19.03 -28.96
N LEU A 974 -10.17 18.40 -28.09
CA LEU A 974 -10.62 17.31 -27.23
C LEU A 974 -11.33 17.79 -25.94
N TYR A 975 -10.87 18.88 -25.33
CA TYR A 975 -11.32 19.35 -24.01
C TYR A 975 -11.85 20.80 -24.01
N GLY A 976 -11.88 21.47 -25.16
CA GLY A 976 -12.42 22.82 -25.32
C GLY A 976 -11.44 23.93 -24.95
N ALA A 977 -11.90 25.19 -25.00
CA ALA A 977 -11.06 26.37 -24.76
C ALA A 977 -10.42 26.45 -23.36
N ASN A 978 -10.95 25.71 -22.38
CA ASN A 978 -10.45 25.65 -21.00
C ASN A 978 -9.69 24.33 -20.73
N TRP A 979 -9.14 23.68 -21.75
CA TRP A 979 -8.42 22.41 -21.62
C TRP A 979 -7.33 22.47 -20.54
N ASN A 980 -6.63 23.58 -20.42
CA ASN A 980 -5.59 23.81 -19.42
C ASN A 980 -6.10 23.76 -17.96
N GLN A 981 -7.38 24.02 -17.71
CA GLN A 981 -8.03 23.86 -16.39
C GLN A 981 -8.45 22.42 -16.11
N MET A 982 -8.32 21.54 -17.10
CA MET A 982 -8.63 20.11 -17.01
C MET A 982 -7.36 19.26 -16.83
N VAL A 983 -6.19 19.89 -16.73
CA VAL A 983 -4.90 19.25 -16.47
C VAL A 983 -4.68 19.18 -14.96
N ASP A 984 -4.47 17.98 -14.45
CA ASP A 984 -4.08 17.71 -13.06
C ASP A 984 -2.62 17.25 -13.01
N ASP A 985 -1.81 17.87 -12.16
CA ASP A 985 -0.47 17.39 -11.90
C ASP A 985 -0.51 16.11 -11.06
N ILE A 986 0.29 15.12 -11.48
CA ILE A 986 0.54 13.89 -10.74
C ILE A 986 2.00 13.88 -10.27
N SER A 987 2.21 13.47 -9.02
CA SER A 987 3.55 13.25 -8.48
C SER A 987 4.28 12.16 -9.28
N SER A 988 5.58 12.31 -9.47
CA SER A 988 6.47 11.33 -10.10
C SER A 988 6.35 9.95 -9.44
N ALA A 989 6.14 9.90 -8.11
CA ALA A 989 5.93 8.67 -7.36
C ALA A 989 4.65 7.91 -7.72
N PHE A 990 3.64 8.60 -8.27
CA PHE A 990 2.42 7.95 -8.75
C PHE A 990 2.44 7.64 -10.24
N PHE A 991 3.47 8.08 -10.97
CA PHE A 991 3.63 7.81 -12.39
C PHE A 991 3.85 6.32 -12.67
N VAL A 992 4.54 5.60 -11.79
CA VAL A 992 4.73 4.13 -11.87
C VAL A 992 3.43 3.33 -11.95
N ASN A 993 2.30 3.93 -11.54
CA ASN A 993 0.98 3.31 -11.64
C ASN A 993 0.38 3.39 -13.05
N TYR A 994 1.04 4.11 -13.97
CA TYR A 994 0.59 4.34 -15.33
C TYR A 994 1.56 3.72 -16.34
N ARG A 995 1.04 3.42 -17.54
CA ARG A 995 1.84 2.95 -18.69
C ARG A 995 1.82 3.99 -19.79
N LEU A 996 2.91 4.17 -20.51
CA LEU A 996 2.95 5.09 -21.65
C LEU A 996 2.37 4.44 -22.91
N GLY A 997 1.49 5.18 -23.61
CA GLY A 997 0.92 4.81 -24.90
C GLY A 997 1.32 5.79 -26.01
N GLY A 998 0.94 5.47 -27.25
CA GLY A 998 1.27 6.31 -28.41
C GLY A 998 0.62 7.71 -28.37
N PRO A 999 1.18 8.71 -29.09
CA PRO A 999 0.68 10.07 -29.11
C PRO A 999 -0.80 10.20 -29.50
N VAL A 1000 -1.37 11.34 -29.14
CA VAL A 1000 -2.62 11.87 -29.68
C VAL A 1000 -2.27 13.07 -30.55
N SER A 1001 -2.21 12.83 -31.87
CA SER A 1001 -1.78 13.82 -32.88
C SER A 1001 -2.95 14.57 -33.51
N SER A 1002 -4.16 14.01 -33.43
CA SER A 1002 -5.41 14.61 -33.90
C SER A 1002 -6.56 14.33 -32.92
N SER A 1003 -7.67 15.06 -33.07
CA SER A 1003 -8.89 14.82 -32.27
C SER A 1003 -9.58 13.47 -32.60
N ASP A 1004 -9.20 12.82 -33.69
CA ASP A 1004 -9.74 11.52 -34.09
C ASP A 1004 -9.01 10.36 -33.38
N ASP A 1005 -7.80 10.59 -32.86
CA ASP A 1005 -6.95 9.56 -32.24
C ASP A 1005 -7.40 9.19 -30.81
N TYR A 1006 -8.29 9.99 -30.21
CA TYR A 1006 -8.78 9.83 -28.86
C TYR A 1006 -10.22 10.33 -28.72
N ASN A 1007 -11.11 9.47 -28.22
CA ASN A 1007 -12.49 9.85 -27.92
C ASN A 1007 -12.73 9.77 -26.41
N LYS A 1008 -12.94 10.94 -25.80
CA LYS A 1008 -13.13 11.10 -24.35
C LYS A 1008 -14.28 10.26 -23.80
N GLU A 1009 -15.43 10.26 -24.48
CA GLU A 1009 -16.61 9.51 -24.03
C GLU A 1009 -16.42 8.01 -24.24
N ALA A 1010 -15.76 7.59 -25.33
CA ALA A 1010 -15.42 6.19 -25.54
C ALA A 1010 -14.43 5.66 -24.50
N ALA A 1011 -13.36 6.42 -24.21
CA ALA A 1011 -12.39 6.09 -23.17
C ALA A 1011 -13.09 5.96 -21.81
N LYS A 1012 -13.91 6.95 -21.44
CA LYS A 1012 -14.70 6.92 -20.20
C LYS A 1012 -15.69 5.76 -20.12
N ASN A 1013 -16.33 5.39 -21.24
CA ASN A 1013 -17.27 4.27 -21.31
C ASN A 1013 -16.57 2.91 -21.31
N SER A 1014 -15.33 2.84 -21.78
CA SER A 1014 -14.50 1.61 -21.72
C SER A 1014 -14.06 1.25 -20.30
N ALA A 1015 -14.16 2.20 -19.37
CA ALA A 1015 -13.84 2.05 -17.95
C ALA A 1015 -15.04 2.50 -17.09
N SER A 1016 -16.07 1.66 -17.05
CA SER A 1016 -17.33 1.93 -16.33
C SER A 1016 -17.16 1.93 -14.81
N ASP A 1017 -16.22 1.12 -14.30
CA ASP A 1017 -15.79 1.05 -12.91
C ASP A 1017 -14.31 0.65 -12.84
N ILE A 1018 -13.74 0.61 -11.63
CA ILE A 1018 -12.32 0.32 -11.40
C ILE A 1018 -11.99 -1.15 -11.70
N ASN A 1019 -12.91 -2.08 -11.47
CA ASN A 1019 -12.74 -3.48 -11.89
C ASN A 1019 -12.54 -3.57 -13.41
N THR A 1020 -13.35 -2.85 -14.18
CA THR A 1020 -13.30 -2.83 -15.64
C THR A 1020 -12.04 -2.14 -16.15
N ASP A 1021 -11.61 -1.06 -15.49
CA ASP A 1021 -10.36 -0.35 -15.84
C ASP A 1021 -9.14 -1.24 -15.63
N LYS A 1022 -9.10 -1.97 -14.51
CA LYS A 1022 -7.96 -2.78 -14.11
C LYS A 1022 -8.03 -4.25 -14.54
N SER A 1023 -9.11 -4.66 -15.20
CA SER A 1023 -9.37 -6.04 -15.63
C SER A 1023 -9.34 -7.05 -14.46
N LEU A 1024 -10.05 -6.71 -13.37
CA LEU A 1024 -10.12 -7.46 -12.12
C LEU A 1024 -11.25 -8.49 -12.07
#